data_AF-A0A8D8T5W7-F1
#
_entry.id   AF-A0A8D8T5W7-F1
#
_cell.length_a   1.000
_cell.length_b   1.000
_cell.length_c   1.000
_cell.angle_alpha   90.00
_cell.angle_beta   90.00
_cell.angle_gamma   90.00
#
_symmetry.space_group_name_H-M   'P 1'
#
loop_
_entity.id
_entity.type
_entity.pdbx_description
1 polymer ?
#
loop_
_entity_poly.entity_id
_entity_poly.type
_entity_poly.pdbx_seq_one_letter_code
_entity_poly.pdbx_strand_id
1 'polypeptide(L)'
;MKNGPLSWIKNRNKHMDLNNGQRNKHHNKDLRLATWNVQTLLQAGKMQEVADEMLKYNLDIIAIQEIRWQGEGRIDKKEFSLIYSGPDRRTGQLGTGFILNKTVRDSIIEYNNVNDRICTIRLKGIFRNITIISAHAPTEEKPHEEKEAFYDELDRILSLVPLYDIKLVMGDFNAQIGSKEDQREVAGQYSLHEYNNENGDYLTDFAALHKLHIRSTSFPHKRIHLGTWKIPGKNDTNQIDHVLISKRHYSSISDVRVCRGPNIDSDHFLVKVILRERLSMLQNIKRARQIKWDTNKLKTDENAHYSYQDALREKLEQGGGTTIEDKWEHVKTSIINAAKETVGEKGTERNRAWFDQECRDIIERKNQARAVMLSRKTRSNTETYKVLRSEAKKIMKKKKKDSIADEIREIEELNKEGEDRKFYQAMKKIKKDFQPRTKGCRNKDGTIETDEKKMMERWTNHFKILLNKDCTNETEQEHESSDLNPVEEEVPSTEEVSKVIRNMKNNRAPGEDGIVAELIKYGGNTLQETIHSIIKEVWINEIMPDSWNIGIICPIHKGKGDKADCQNYRGITLLDTTYKILTSIINNRLKEVIKNKIGEYQCGFRTERGTNDQLFVVRQIIEKCYEYDIDLNILFIDFKQAFDSIQRSKVKGAMKDLDIPTSETHKSCNDEHGKIQSKSKD
;
A
#
# COMPACT_ATOMS: atom_id res chain seq x y z
N MET A 1 -54.76 49.33 13.82
CA MET A 1 -53.62 49.75 14.67
C MET A 1 -52.90 48.53 15.20
N LYS A 2 -51.57 48.49 15.00
CA LYS A 2 -50.51 47.81 15.77
C LYS A 2 -50.50 46.26 15.93
N ASN A 3 -49.52 45.68 15.21
CA ASN A 3 -48.50 44.70 15.62
C ASN A 3 -48.88 43.25 16.01
N GLY A 4 -48.37 42.29 15.21
CA GLY A 4 -48.28 40.84 15.53
C GLY A 4 -47.16 40.49 16.55
N PRO A 5 -46.69 39.23 16.68
CA PRO A 5 -46.63 38.18 15.65
C PRO A 5 -47.03 36.74 16.06
N LEU A 6 -47.11 35.91 15.01
CA LEU A 6 -47.35 34.47 14.93
C LEU A 6 -46.48 33.61 15.88
N SER A 7 -47.12 32.69 16.60
CA SER A 7 -46.48 31.59 17.32
C SER A 7 -47.28 30.30 17.21
N TRP A 8 -47.07 29.50 16.17
CA TRP A 8 -47.43 28.08 16.18
C TRP A 8 -46.33 27.27 15.47
N ILE A 9 -46.06 26.08 16.02
CA ILE A 9 -44.99 25.11 15.69
C ILE A 9 -43.67 25.30 16.48
N LYS A 10 -43.75 25.03 17.78
CA LYS A 10 -42.65 24.47 18.59
C LYS A 10 -43.20 23.27 19.35
N ASN A 11 -42.72 22.07 19.03
CA ASN A 11 -42.46 20.94 19.94
C ASN A 11 -42.58 19.61 19.21
N ARG A 12 -41.46 19.14 18.66
CA ARG A 12 -41.11 17.71 18.52
C ARG A 12 -39.61 17.64 18.23
N ASN A 13 -38.81 17.71 19.29
CA ASN A 13 -37.43 17.21 19.36
C ASN A 13 -36.92 17.37 20.79
N LYS A 14 -37.22 16.38 21.62
CA LYS A 14 -36.56 16.13 22.91
C LYS A 14 -36.73 14.65 23.23
N HIS A 15 -35.88 13.80 22.66
CA HIS A 15 -35.40 12.55 23.24
C HIS A 15 -34.27 12.01 22.37
N MET A 16 -33.20 11.54 23.02
CA MET A 16 -31.91 11.05 22.48
C MET A 16 -30.81 12.10 22.28
N ASP A 17 -30.31 12.63 23.40
CA ASP A 17 -28.92 13.11 23.52
C ASP A 17 -28.33 12.54 24.82
N LEU A 18 -27.87 11.30 24.78
CA LEU A 18 -26.89 10.73 25.73
C LEU A 18 -26.09 9.65 24.99
N ASN A 19 -25.16 10.07 24.13
CA ASN A 19 -23.97 9.28 23.80
C ASN A 19 -22.86 10.25 23.37
N ASN A 20 -22.01 10.55 24.34
CA ASN A 20 -20.89 11.47 24.24
C ASN A 20 -19.73 10.79 23.50
N GLY A 21 -19.86 10.66 22.17
CA GLY A 21 -18.78 10.29 21.26
C GLY A 21 -18.24 11.54 20.58
N GLN A 22 -16.96 11.86 20.80
CA GLN A 22 -16.25 12.97 20.16
C GLN A 22 -16.50 12.98 18.64
N ARG A 23 -17.39 13.87 18.19
CA ARG A 23 -17.57 14.17 16.76
C ARG A 23 -16.29 14.81 16.25
N ASN A 24 -15.55 14.04 15.44
CA ASN A 24 -14.40 14.54 14.68
C ASN A 24 -14.79 15.82 13.93
N LYS A 25 -14.01 16.89 14.10
CA LYS A 25 -14.16 18.17 13.38
C LYS A 25 -14.10 17.93 11.87
N HIS A 26 -15.26 17.75 11.22
CA HIS A 26 -15.35 17.67 9.76
C HIS A 26 -14.78 18.96 9.15
N HIS A 27 -13.77 18.83 8.28
CA HIS A 27 -13.25 19.95 7.49
C HIS A 27 -14.35 20.45 6.54
N ASN A 28 -14.90 21.61 6.87
CA ASN A 28 -15.97 22.30 6.15
C ASN A 28 -15.41 23.09 4.95
N LYS A 29 -14.52 22.50 4.14
CA LYS A 29 -13.78 23.22 3.08
C LYS A 29 -14.00 22.60 1.70
N ASP A 30 -14.17 23.47 0.70
CA ASP A 30 -14.19 23.12 -0.73
C ASP A 30 -12.87 22.48 -1.15
N LEU A 31 -12.95 21.54 -2.10
CA LEU A 31 -11.80 20.85 -2.66
C LEU A 31 -11.04 21.77 -3.62
N ARG A 32 -9.73 21.92 -3.40
CA ARG A 32 -8.85 22.81 -4.17
C ARG A 32 -7.97 21.99 -5.08
N LEU A 33 -8.38 21.90 -6.34
CA LEU A 33 -7.65 21.18 -7.38
C LEU A 33 -6.76 22.15 -8.15
N ALA A 34 -5.81 21.63 -8.91
CA ALA A 34 -5.10 22.41 -9.90
C ALA A 34 -4.60 21.53 -11.06
N THR A 35 -4.25 22.15 -12.18
CA THR A 35 -3.47 21.51 -13.24
C THR A 35 -2.21 22.32 -13.52
N TRP A 36 -1.11 21.62 -13.81
CA TRP A 36 0.19 22.24 -14.05
C TRP A 36 1.09 21.39 -14.96
N ASN A 37 1.38 21.89 -16.17
CA ASN A 37 2.50 21.38 -16.96
C ASN A 37 3.82 21.81 -16.30
N VAL A 38 4.59 20.82 -15.82
CA VAL A 38 5.80 21.05 -15.01
C VAL A 38 7.08 21.08 -15.85
N GLN A 39 6.96 20.90 -17.16
CA GLN A 39 8.03 20.65 -18.15
C GLN A 39 8.91 19.44 -17.89
N THR A 40 9.40 19.24 -16.67
CA THR A 40 10.22 18.07 -16.33
C THR A 40 10.33 17.90 -14.82
N LEU A 41 10.11 16.69 -14.31
CA LEU A 41 10.48 16.32 -12.93
C LEU A 41 11.83 15.60 -12.83
N LEU A 42 12.58 15.45 -13.93
CA LEU A 42 13.91 14.81 -13.92
C LEU A 42 14.93 15.61 -13.12
N GLN A 43 14.73 16.93 -13.01
CA GLN A 43 15.62 17.82 -12.27
C GLN A 43 15.53 17.54 -10.76
N ALA A 44 16.69 17.46 -10.11
CA ALA A 44 16.78 17.21 -8.68
C ALA A 44 15.94 18.23 -7.90
N GLY A 45 15.00 17.72 -7.10
CA GLY A 45 14.14 18.48 -6.18
C GLY A 45 13.04 19.31 -6.80
N LYS A 46 12.86 19.27 -8.13
CA LYS A 46 11.69 19.87 -8.78
C LYS A 46 10.37 19.30 -8.23
N MET A 47 10.32 18.00 -7.99
CA MET A 47 9.17 17.35 -7.32
C MET A 47 8.89 17.96 -5.93
N GLN A 48 9.94 18.32 -5.19
CA GLN A 48 9.77 18.95 -3.88
C GLN A 48 9.29 20.39 -4.03
N GLU A 49 9.81 21.15 -5.01
CA GLU A 49 9.28 22.49 -5.33
C GLU A 49 7.78 22.46 -5.65
N VAL A 50 7.33 21.49 -6.46
CA VAL A 50 5.89 21.32 -6.77
C VAL A 50 5.08 21.02 -5.51
N ALA A 51 5.59 20.15 -4.64
CA ALA A 51 4.94 19.81 -3.37
C ALA A 51 4.88 21.01 -2.40
N ASP A 52 5.96 21.77 -2.28
CA ASP A 52 6.03 22.94 -1.42
C ASP A 52 5.05 24.02 -1.89
N GLU A 53 4.94 24.25 -3.21
CA GLU A 53 3.93 25.13 -3.79
C GLU A 53 2.50 24.61 -3.56
N MET A 54 2.29 23.30 -3.65
CA MET A 54 0.99 22.69 -3.34
C MET A 54 0.56 22.97 -1.90
N LEU A 55 1.47 22.81 -0.94
CA LEU A 55 1.22 23.09 0.48
C LEU A 55 1.00 24.59 0.72
N LYS A 56 1.86 25.44 0.13
CA LYS A 56 1.78 26.91 0.25
C LYS A 56 0.45 27.48 -0.24
N TYR A 57 -0.09 26.94 -1.35
CA TYR A 57 -1.37 27.38 -1.91
C TYR A 57 -2.58 26.60 -1.35
N ASN A 58 -2.34 25.72 -0.37
CA ASN A 58 -3.31 24.82 0.25
C ASN A 58 -4.14 24.11 -0.83
N LEU A 59 -3.45 23.44 -1.74
CA LEU A 59 -4.05 22.61 -2.77
C LEU A 59 -4.15 21.17 -2.26
N ASP A 60 -5.23 20.52 -2.67
CA ASP A 60 -5.57 19.15 -2.32
C ASP A 60 -4.98 18.17 -3.33
N ILE A 61 -5.06 18.53 -4.63
CA ILE A 61 -4.61 17.72 -5.76
C ILE A 61 -4.06 18.64 -6.86
N ILE A 62 -2.96 18.26 -7.50
CA ILE A 62 -2.50 18.86 -8.77
C ILE A 62 -2.38 17.77 -9.83
N ALA A 63 -3.12 17.90 -10.93
CA ALA A 63 -2.88 17.17 -12.16
C ALA A 63 -1.61 17.72 -12.82
N ILE A 64 -0.63 16.87 -13.06
CA ILE A 64 0.67 17.27 -13.61
C ILE A 64 0.89 16.65 -14.99
N GLN A 65 1.48 17.43 -15.89
CA GLN A 65 1.84 17.04 -17.25
C GLN A 65 3.33 17.29 -17.50
N GLU A 66 3.91 16.60 -18.49
CA GLU A 66 5.34 16.59 -18.79
C GLU A 66 6.24 16.19 -17.59
N ILE A 67 5.89 15.10 -16.93
CA ILE A 67 6.73 14.54 -15.86
C ILE A 67 8.10 14.11 -16.41
N ARG A 68 8.12 13.54 -17.63
CA ARG A 68 9.29 13.01 -18.36
C ARG A 68 10.03 11.89 -17.63
N TRP A 69 9.36 11.23 -16.69
CA TRP A 69 9.87 10.02 -16.04
C TRP A 69 9.52 8.80 -16.88
N GLN A 70 10.34 7.76 -16.76
CA GLN A 70 10.10 6.49 -17.42
C GLN A 70 9.19 5.61 -16.56
N GLY A 71 8.31 4.87 -17.22
CA GLY A 71 7.40 3.92 -16.60
C GLY A 71 6.37 4.61 -15.71
N GLU A 72 5.77 3.81 -14.85
CA GLU A 72 4.64 4.24 -14.03
C GLU A 72 4.85 3.95 -12.55
N GLY A 73 4.22 4.75 -11.70
CA GLY A 73 4.09 4.37 -10.31
C GLY A 73 3.58 5.42 -9.34
N ARG A 74 3.73 5.10 -8.05
CA ARG A 74 3.33 5.97 -6.95
C ARG A 74 4.43 6.09 -5.89
N ILE A 75 4.75 7.32 -5.52
CA ILE A 75 5.71 7.67 -4.47
C ILE A 75 4.95 8.31 -3.32
N ASP A 76 4.96 7.66 -2.15
CA ASP A 76 4.37 8.21 -0.93
C ASP A 76 5.45 8.88 -0.08
N LYS A 77 5.32 10.20 0.11
CA LYS A 77 6.10 10.97 1.09
C LYS A 77 5.25 11.28 2.34
N LYS A 78 5.87 11.90 3.34
CA LYS A 78 5.19 12.26 4.61
C LYS A 78 4.00 13.19 4.37
N GLU A 79 4.14 14.17 3.48
CA GLU A 79 3.17 15.27 3.30
C GLU A 79 2.36 15.16 2.01
N PHE A 80 2.86 14.43 1.02
CA PHE A 80 2.20 14.27 -0.27
C PHE A 80 2.43 12.89 -0.87
N SER A 81 1.62 12.53 -1.86
CA SER A 81 1.81 11.37 -2.72
C SER A 81 1.91 11.82 -4.17
N LEU A 82 2.81 11.24 -4.94
CA LEU A 82 2.92 11.43 -6.37
C LEU A 82 2.48 10.16 -7.07
N ILE A 83 1.53 10.26 -8.00
CA ILE A 83 1.20 9.23 -8.99
C ILE A 83 1.74 9.74 -10.32
N TYR A 84 2.46 8.89 -11.05
CA TYR A 84 3.00 9.22 -12.36
C TYR A 84 2.81 8.06 -13.34
N SER A 85 2.62 8.43 -14.59
CA SER A 85 2.63 7.56 -15.76
C SER A 85 3.55 8.21 -16.79
N GLY A 86 4.34 7.39 -17.46
CA GLY A 86 5.31 7.83 -18.45
C GLY A 86 5.65 6.68 -19.39
N PRO A 87 6.37 6.97 -20.48
CA PRO A 87 6.65 5.99 -21.52
C PRO A 87 7.50 4.82 -20.99
N ASP A 88 7.30 3.63 -21.57
CA ASP A 88 8.04 2.41 -21.22
C ASP A 88 9.54 2.55 -21.44
N ARG A 89 9.92 3.33 -22.47
CA ARG A 89 11.31 3.65 -22.79
C ARG A 89 11.64 5.07 -22.35
N ARG A 90 12.91 5.29 -22.02
CA ARG A 90 13.41 6.60 -21.62
C ARG A 90 13.51 7.55 -22.81
N THR A 91 12.40 8.16 -23.19
CA THR A 91 12.35 9.19 -24.25
C THR A 91 12.71 10.58 -23.71
N GLY A 92 12.55 10.79 -22.40
CA GLY A 92 12.73 12.12 -21.79
C GLY A 92 11.64 13.12 -22.23
N GLN A 93 10.51 12.62 -22.71
CA GLN A 93 9.35 13.39 -23.18
C GLN A 93 8.07 12.80 -22.55
N LEU A 94 6.97 13.57 -22.60
CA LEU A 94 5.65 13.17 -22.13
C LEU A 94 5.61 12.77 -20.63
N GLY A 95 4.51 12.16 -20.20
CA GLY A 95 4.26 11.71 -18.84
C GLY A 95 3.24 12.60 -18.12
N THR A 96 2.26 11.95 -17.50
CA THR A 96 1.17 12.60 -16.75
C THR A 96 0.99 11.97 -15.38
N GLY A 97 0.30 12.66 -14.49
CA GLY A 97 0.06 12.13 -13.15
C GLY A 97 -0.63 13.10 -12.22
N PHE A 98 -0.53 12.82 -10.93
CA PHE A 98 -1.14 13.60 -9.86
C PHE A 98 -0.21 13.74 -8.66
N ILE A 99 -0.11 14.94 -8.10
CA ILE A 99 0.41 15.14 -6.74
C ILE A 99 -0.77 15.37 -5.79
N LEU A 100 -0.76 14.69 -4.65
CA LEU A 100 -1.91 14.57 -3.74
C LEU A 100 -1.49 14.92 -2.33
N ASN A 101 -2.33 15.70 -1.64
CA ASN A 101 -2.10 15.99 -0.23
C ASN A 101 -2.28 14.72 0.59
N LYS A 102 -1.49 14.57 1.66
CA LYS A 102 -1.68 13.47 2.61
C LYS A 102 -3.14 13.40 3.12
N THR A 103 -3.81 14.54 3.27
CA THR A 103 -5.21 14.61 3.72
C THR A 103 -6.20 13.96 2.76
N VAL A 104 -5.87 13.93 1.46
CA VAL A 104 -6.74 13.44 0.38
C VAL A 104 -6.38 12.00 -0.03
N ARG A 105 -5.16 11.57 0.28
CA ARG A 105 -4.61 10.25 -0.04
C ARG A 105 -5.56 9.10 0.28
N ASP A 106 -6.21 9.17 1.43
CA ASP A 106 -7.05 8.08 1.94
C ASP A 106 -8.46 8.09 1.32
N SER A 107 -8.78 9.10 0.51
CA SER A 107 -10.02 9.15 -0.27
C SER A 107 -9.86 8.50 -1.66
N ILE A 108 -8.66 8.06 -2.05
CA ILE A 108 -8.43 7.41 -3.35
C ILE A 108 -9.07 6.01 -3.34
N ILE A 109 -10.05 5.81 -4.23
CA ILE A 109 -10.64 4.50 -4.53
C ILE A 109 -9.71 3.74 -5.45
N GLU A 110 -9.39 4.33 -6.60
CA GLU A 110 -8.57 3.74 -7.66
C GLU A 110 -7.80 4.82 -8.43
N TYR A 111 -6.74 4.43 -9.11
CA TYR A 111 -6.03 5.24 -10.09
C TYR A 111 -5.56 4.33 -11.22
N ASN A 112 -5.66 4.81 -12.45
CA ASN A 112 -5.22 4.06 -13.63
C ASN A 112 -4.31 4.94 -14.47
N ASN A 113 -3.13 4.41 -14.75
CA ASN A 113 -2.19 4.99 -15.70
C ASN A 113 -2.52 4.42 -17.07
N VAL A 114 -3.12 5.22 -17.94
CA VAL A 114 -3.65 4.72 -19.21
C VAL A 114 -2.55 4.68 -20.25
N ASN A 115 -1.87 5.82 -20.42
CA ASN A 115 -0.69 5.96 -21.27
C ASN A 115 0.15 7.16 -20.80
N ASP A 116 1.20 7.50 -21.53
CA ASP A 116 2.08 8.62 -21.22
C ASP A 116 1.43 10.01 -21.33
N ARG A 117 0.23 10.12 -21.90
CA ARG A 117 -0.57 11.35 -22.05
C ARG A 117 -1.79 11.42 -21.15
N ILE A 118 -2.24 10.31 -20.56
CA ILE A 118 -3.48 10.25 -19.78
C ILE A 118 -3.31 9.42 -18.51
N CYS A 119 -3.65 10.04 -17.38
CA CYS A 119 -3.70 9.39 -16.08
C CYS A 119 -5.05 9.71 -15.41
N THR A 120 -5.63 8.74 -14.70
CA THR A 120 -6.93 8.88 -14.04
C THR A 120 -6.83 8.58 -12.55
N ILE A 121 -7.57 9.32 -11.74
CA ILE A 121 -7.80 9.03 -10.32
C ILE A 121 -9.28 9.10 -10.02
N ARG A 122 -9.75 8.21 -9.15
CA ARG A 122 -11.12 8.20 -8.65
C ARG A 122 -11.12 8.31 -7.14
N LEU A 123 -11.91 9.26 -6.64
CA LEU A 123 -11.96 9.67 -5.25
C LEU A 123 -13.35 9.39 -4.67
N LYS A 124 -13.37 8.97 -3.41
CA LYS A 124 -14.59 8.80 -2.62
C LYS A 124 -15.05 10.16 -2.12
N GLY A 125 -16.19 10.62 -2.61
CA GLY A 125 -16.88 11.77 -2.03
C GLY A 125 -17.88 11.35 -0.95
N ILE A 126 -18.32 12.33 -0.15
CA ILE A 126 -19.39 12.16 0.83
C ILE A 126 -20.72 11.92 0.12
N PHE A 127 -20.99 12.72 -0.91
CA PHE A 127 -22.26 12.65 -1.66
C PHE A 127 -22.10 11.86 -2.96
N ARG A 128 -21.02 12.11 -3.71
CA ARG A 128 -20.74 11.50 -5.01
C ARG A 128 -19.26 11.26 -5.18
N ASN A 129 -18.89 10.16 -5.82
CA ASN A 129 -17.50 9.93 -6.18
C ASN A 129 -17.07 10.91 -7.28
N ILE A 130 -15.77 11.20 -7.34
CA ILE A 130 -15.17 12.15 -8.28
C ILE A 130 -14.10 11.41 -9.08
N THR A 131 -14.23 11.38 -10.39
CA THR A 131 -13.19 10.87 -11.29
C THR A 131 -12.50 12.06 -11.96
N ILE A 132 -11.19 12.17 -11.77
CA ILE A 132 -10.35 13.21 -12.34
C ILE A 132 -9.40 12.57 -13.36
N ILE A 133 -9.39 13.13 -14.57
CA ILE A 133 -8.53 12.71 -15.67
C ILE A 133 -7.51 13.84 -15.90
N SER A 134 -6.22 13.52 -15.77
CA SER A 134 -5.10 14.37 -16.15
C SER A 134 -4.73 14.04 -17.58
N ALA A 135 -4.80 15.02 -18.47
CA ALA A 135 -4.60 14.83 -19.90
C ALA A 135 -3.50 15.76 -20.46
N HIS A 136 -2.74 15.27 -21.43
CA HIS A 136 -1.75 16.05 -22.17
C HIS A 136 -1.90 15.80 -23.67
N ALA A 137 -2.63 16.70 -24.35
CA ALA A 137 -2.97 16.54 -25.75
C ALA A 137 -1.74 16.75 -26.66
N PRO A 138 -1.72 16.17 -27.87
CA PRO A 138 -0.72 16.47 -28.89
C PRO A 138 -0.66 17.97 -29.23
N THR A 139 0.52 18.46 -29.61
CA THR A 139 0.70 19.85 -30.05
C THR A 139 0.03 20.08 -31.41
N GLU A 140 -0.24 21.34 -31.76
CA GLU A 140 -0.92 21.71 -33.00
C GLU A 140 -0.25 21.11 -34.26
N GLU A 141 1.09 21.06 -34.27
CA GLU A 141 1.90 20.55 -35.41
C GLU A 141 1.84 19.03 -35.61
N LYS A 142 1.19 18.28 -34.69
CA LYS A 142 1.12 16.82 -34.81
C LYS A 142 0.09 16.41 -35.87
N PRO A 143 0.29 15.26 -36.54
CA PRO A 143 -0.66 14.74 -37.53
C PRO A 143 -2.04 14.52 -36.91
N HIS A 144 -3.10 14.67 -37.73
CA HIS A 144 -4.49 14.42 -37.33
C HIS A 144 -4.68 13.04 -36.69
N GLU A 145 -4.02 12.00 -37.23
CA GLU A 145 -4.08 10.63 -36.68
C GLU A 145 -3.64 10.56 -35.20
N GLU A 146 -2.61 11.33 -34.78
CA GLU A 146 -2.17 11.36 -33.38
C GLU A 146 -3.19 12.10 -32.49
N LYS A 147 -3.83 13.15 -33.03
CA LYS A 147 -4.88 13.90 -32.33
C LYS A 147 -6.13 13.05 -32.15
N GLU A 148 -6.61 12.42 -33.21
CA GLU A 148 -7.78 11.52 -33.19
C GLU A 148 -7.56 10.35 -32.23
N ALA A 149 -6.43 9.65 -32.32
CA ALA A 149 -6.12 8.54 -31.42
C ALA A 149 -6.11 8.97 -29.93
N PHE A 150 -5.69 10.21 -29.63
CA PHE A 150 -5.74 10.74 -28.28
C PHE A 150 -7.18 10.99 -27.79
N TYR A 151 -8.04 11.57 -28.63
CA TYR A 151 -9.45 11.83 -28.28
C TYR A 151 -10.29 10.55 -28.25
N ASP A 152 -10.03 9.58 -29.11
CA ASP A 152 -10.65 8.24 -29.08
C ASP A 152 -10.34 7.51 -27.76
N GLU A 153 -9.09 7.61 -27.29
CA GLU A 153 -8.72 7.03 -26.01
C GLU A 153 -9.37 7.76 -24.83
N LEU A 154 -9.51 9.09 -24.90
CA LEU A 154 -10.27 9.85 -23.92
C LEU A 154 -11.77 9.48 -23.90
N ASP A 155 -12.39 9.27 -25.07
CA ASP A 155 -13.77 8.79 -25.21
C ASP A 155 -13.94 7.43 -24.53
N ARG A 156 -13.04 6.49 -24.84
CA ARG A 156 -13.00 5.15 -24.21
C ARG A 156 -12.92 5.27 -22.70
N ILE A 157 -12.03 6.10 -22.16
CA ILE A 157 -11.90 6.29 -20.71
C ILE A 157 -13.20 6.86 -20.11
N LEU A 158 -13.77 7.90 -20.71
CA LEU A 158 -15.01 8.52 -20.22
C LEU A 158 -16.20 7.56 -20.24
N SER A 159 -16.24 6.62 -21.19
CA SER A 159 -17.25 5.57 -21.26
C SER A 159 -17.16 4.58 -20.08
N LEU A 160 -15.93 4.29 -19.62
CA LEU A 160 -15.66 3.41 -18.48
C LEU A 160 -15.96 4.09 -17.14
N VAL A 161 -15.96 5.43 -17.08
CA VAL A 161 -16.24 6.16 -15.84
C VAL A 161 -17.71 5.96 -15.42
N PRO A 162 -17.98 5.52 -14.16
CA PRO A 162 -19.33 5.26 -13.69
C PRO A 162 -20.28 6.45 -13.85
N LEU A 163 -21.52 6.14 -14.23
CA LEU A 163 -22.52 7.15 -14.57
C LEU A 163 -22.88 8.11 -13.44
N TYR A 164 -22.69 7.75 -12.18
CA TYR A 164 -23.01 8.61 -11.03
C TYR A 164 -21.84 9.48 -10.56
N ASP A 165 -20.63 9.23 -11.06
CA ASP A 165 -19.44 9.99 -10.69
C ASP A 165 -19.45 11.41 -11.29
N ILE A 166 -18.81 12.35 -10.59
CA ILE A 166 -18.45 13.64 -11.17
C ILE A 166 -17.25 13.41 -12.09
N LYS A 167 -17.42 13.65 -13.40
CA LYS A 167 -16.32 13.54 -14.36
C LYS A 167 -15.65 14.90 -14.52
N LEU A 168 -14.35 14.95 -14.22
CA LEU A 168 -13.51 16.13 -14.35
C LEU A 168 -12.32 15.77 -15.25
N VAL A 169 -12.12 16.52 -16.32
CA VAL A 169 -10.96 16.37 -17.21
C VAL A 169 -10.16 17.66 -17.13
N MET A 170 -8.87 17.59 -16.83
CA MET A 170 -8.03 18.77 -16.71
C MET A 170 -6.62 18.49 -17.18
N GLY A 171 -5.96 19.50 -17.72
CA GLY A 171 -4.64 19.31 -18.29
C GLY A 171 -4.26 20.36 -19.28
N ASP A 172 -3.19 20.07 -19.99
CA ASP A 172 -2.68 20.87 -21.10
C ASP A 172 -3.20 20.25 -22.41
N PHE A 173 -4.11 20.97 -23.06
CA PHE A 173 -4.77 20.51 -24.27
C PHE A 173 -4.16 21.09 -25.54
N ASN A 174 -3.16 21.97 -25.42
CA ASN A 174 -2.62 22.72 -26.56
C ASN A 174 -3.72 23.40 -27.40
N ALA A 175 -4.86 23.72 -26.78
CA ALA A 175 -6.10 24.14 -27.44
C ALA A 175 -6.37 25.61 -27.11
N GLN A 176 -6.57 26.43 -28.13
CA GLN A 176 -7.03 27.81 -28.01
C GLN A 176 -8.52 27.82 -28.29
N ILE A 177 -9.31 28.31 -27.34
CA ILE A 177 -10.77 28.34 -27.46
C ILE A 177 -11.22 29.77 -27.69
N GLY A 178 -12.05 30.00 -28.69
CA GLY A 178 -12.64 31.31 -28.98
C GLY A 178 -13.73 31.72 -28.00
N SER A 179 -14.22 32.95 -28.15
CA SER A 179 -15.31 33.52 -27.33
C SER A 179 -16.63 33.66 -28.09
N LYS A 180 -16.80 32.93 -29.19
CA LYS A 180 -17.97 33.01 -30.07
C LYS A 180 -19.27 32.57 -29.39
N GLU A 181 -20.40 33.12 -29.84
CA GLU A 181 -21.71 32.87 -29.22
C GLU A 181 -22.26 31.47 -29.46
N ASP A 182 -21.90 30.85 -30.59
CA ASP A 182 -22.28 29.49 -30.99
C ASP A 182 -21.73 28.40 -30.04
N GLN A 183 -20.62 28.67 -29.36
CA GLN A 183 -19.97 27.72 -28.45
C GLN A 183 -20.38 27.86 -26.98
N ARG A 184 -21.34 28.76 -26.66
CA ARG A 184 -21.78 29.02 -25.27
C ARG A 184 -22.35 27.80 -24.54
N GLU A 185 -22.79 26.79 -25.28
CA GLU A 185 -23.26 25.53 -24.70
C GLU A 185 -22.16 24.68 -24.06
N VAL A 186 -20.91 24.90 -24.49
CA VAL A 186 -19.75 24.05 -24.21
C VAL A 186 -18.62 24.86 -23.56
N ALA A 187 -18.43 26.11 -23.95
CA ALA A 187 -17.40 27.02 -23.44
C ALA A 187 -18.01 28.33 -22.92
N GLY A 188 -17.29 29.01 -22.03
CA GLY A 188 -17.71 30.33 -21.53
C GLY A 188 -17.18 31.49 -22.37
N GLN A 189 -17.71 32.69 -22.11
CA GLN A 189 -17.39 33.92 -22.86
C GLN A 189 -16.07 34.62 -22.46
N TYR A 190 -15.42 34.18 -21.38
CA TYR A 190 -14.21 34.81 -20.83
C TYR A 190 -12.95 34.09 -21.28
N SER A 191 -12.80 33.91 -22.60
CA SER A 191 -11.58 33.40 -23.20
C SER A 191 -10.55 34.51 -23.45
N LEU A 192 -9.27 34.12 -23.54
CA LEU A 192 -8.20 35.00 -23.99
C LEU A 192 -8.19 35.19 -25.52
N HIS A 193 -8.78 34.24 -26.25
CA HIS A 193 -8.75 34.16 -27.71
C HIS A 193 -10.11 34.45 -28.32
N GLU A 194 -10.11 34.95 -29.55
CA GLU A 194 -11.33 35.26 -30.31
C GLU A 194 -11.82 34.05 -31.12
N TYR A 195 -10.89 33.27 -31.67
CA TYR A 195 -11.15 32.10 -32.51
C TYR A 195 -10.54 30.84 -31.89
N ASN A 196 -11.11 29.69 -32.27
CA ASN A 196 -10.48 28.40 -32.04
C ASN A 196 -9.24 28.21 -32.92
N ASN A 197 -8.25 27.48 -32.42
CA ASN A 197 -7.32 26.76 -33.29
C ASN A 197 -7.84 25.34 -33.55
N GLU A 198 -7.11 24.52 -34.31
CA GLU A 198 -7.56 23.18 -34.68
C GLU A 198 -7.75 22.27 -33.46
N ASN A 199 -6.80 22.29 -32.52
CA ASN A 199 -6.95 21.60 -31.24
C ASN A 199 -8.13 22.14 -30.40
N GLY A 200 -8.47 23.42 -30.56
CA GLY A 200 -9.64 24.05 -29.99
C GLY A 200 -10.93 23.43 -30.49
N ASP A 201 -11.02 23.19 -31.80
CA ASP A 201 -12.18 22.54 -32.44
C ASP A 201 -12.34 21.09 -31.94
N TYR A 202 -11.27 20.29 -31.95
CA TYR A 202 -11.29 18.93 -31.38
C TYR A 202 -11.77 18.93 -29.92
N LEU A 203 -11.29 19.86 -29.09
CA LEU A 203 -11.69 19.93 -27.69
C LEU A 203 -13.16 20.34 -27.52
N THR A 204 -13.66 21.28 -28.33
CA THR A 204 -15.07 21.70 -28.28
C THR A 204 -16.01 20.59 -28.75
N ASP A 205 -15.65 19.87 -29.81
CA ASP A 205 -16.44 18.76 -30.36
C ASP A 205 -16.51 17.60 -29.37
N PHE A 206 -15.35 17.23 -28.80
CA PHE A 206 -15.28 16.23 -27.73
C PHE A 206 -16.13 16.62 -26.50
N ALA A 207 -16.06 17.89 -26.09
CA ALA A 207 -16.83 18.36 -24.95
C ALA A 207 -18.34 18.37 -25.25
N ALA A 208 -18.77 18.71 -26.47
CA ALA A 208 -20.15 18.63 -26.91
C ALA A 208 -20.66 17.18 -26.87
N LEU A 209 -19.91 16.24 -27.46
CA LEU A 209 -20.25 14.82 -27.54
C LEU A 209 -20.50 14.20 -26.16
N HIS A 210 -19.63 14.50 -25.19
CA HIS A 210 -19.71 13.94 -23.83
C HIS A 210 -20.51 14.77 -22.84
N LYS A 211 -21.20 15.83 -23.30
CA LYS A 211 -21.93 16.78 -22.43
C LYS A 211 -21.04 17.31 -21.31
N LEU A 212 -19.82 17.72 -21.66
CA LEU A 212 -18.88 18.41 -20.78
C LEU A 212 -18.96 19.92 -21.04
N HIS A 213 -18.60 20.71 -20.03
CA HIS A 213 -18.46 22.15 -20.13
C HIS A 213 -17.03 22.55 -19.77
N ILE A 214 -16.41 23.34 -20.64
CA ILE A 214 -15.08 23.91 -20.49
C ILE A 214 -15.18 25.10 -19.54
N ARG A 215 -14.79 24.89 -18.29
CA ARG A 215 -15.02 25.84 -17.20
C ARG A 215 -13.92 26.90 -17.09
N SER A 216 -12.75 26.66 -17.66
CA SER A 216 -11.63 27.63 -17.65
C SER A 216 -11.92 28.94 -18.41
N THR A 217 -12.90 28.96 -19.32
CA THR A 217 -13.34 30.17 -20.05
C THR A 217 -14.62 30.78 -19.46
N SER A 218 -15.08 30.32 -18.30
CA SER A 218 -16.39 30.70 -17.74
C SER A 218 -16.37 31.81 -16.69
N PHE A 219 -15.20 32.24 -16.20
CA PHE A 219 -15.11 33.17 -15.07
C PHE A 219 -14.50 34.52 -15.46
N PRO A 220 -15.06 35.64 -14.98
CA PRO A 220 -14.53 36.97 -15.25
C PRO A 220 -13.25 37.22 -14.43
N HIS A 221 -12.10 37.18 -15.11
CA HIS A 221 -10.82 37.50 -14.51
C HIS A 221 -10.04 38.53 -15.34
N LYS A 222 -9.10 39.22 -14.70
CA LYS A 222 -8.13 40.08 -15.42
C LYS A 222 -7.33 39.22 -16.41
N ARG A 223 -6.96 39.75 -17.59
CA ARG A 223 -6.19 39.02 -18.63
C ARG A 223 -4.97 38.27 -18.10
N ILE A 224 -4.28 38.85 -17.11
CA ILE A 224 -3.12 38.23 -16.42
C ILE A 224 -3.44 36.93 -15.66
N HIS A 225 -4.72 36.61 -15.44
CA HIS A 225 -5.19 35.41 -14.75
C HIS A 225 -5.93 34.45 -15.69
N LEU A 226 -5.89 34.70 -17.01
CA LEU A 226 -6.44 33.83 -18.05
C LEU A 226 -5.34 33.07 -18.81
N GLY A 227 -4.22 33.72 -19.11
CA GLY A 227 -3.12 33.10 -19.83
C GLY A 227 -2.38 32.05 -18.99
N THR A 228 -2.34 30.81 -19.48
CA THR A 228 -1.80 29.64 -18.79
C THR A 228 -0.37 29.32 -19.22
N TRP A 229 0.01 29.63 -20.45
CA TRP A 229 1.34 29.41 -21.00
C TRP A 229 1.98 30.71 -21.48
N LYS A 230 3.28 30.88 -21.23
CA LYS A 230 4.05 32.05 -21.69
C LYS A 230 4.80 31.74 -22.97
N ILE A 231 4.56 32.55 -24.01
CA ILE A 231 5.23 32.38 -25.30
C ILE A 231 6.75 32.66 -25.16
N PRO A 232 7.63 31.75 -25.61
CA PRO A 232 9.07 31.95 -25.61
C PRO A 232 9.47 33.25 -26.32
N GLY A 233 10.33 34.04 -25.69
CA GLY A 233 10.81 35.30 -26.26
C GLY A 233 9.82 36.48 -26.24
N LYS A 234 8.52 36.24 -26.02
CA LYS A 234 7.49 37.29 -25.95
C LYS A 234 7.04 37.56 -24.51
N ASN A 235 6.33 38.69 -24.32
CA ASN A 235 5.66 39.02 -23.05
C ASN A 235 4.20 38.53 -23.01
N ASP A 236 3.71 37.99 -24.11
CA ASP A 236 2.35 37.49 -24.24
C ASP A 236 2.20 36.07 -23.70
N THR A 237 0.95 35.70 -23.44
CA THR A 237 0.56 34.40 -22.90
C THR A 237 -0.62 33.86 -23.69
N ASN A 238 -0.71 32.54 -23.84
CA ASN A 238 -1.88 31.86 -24.39
C ASN A 238 -2.62 31.11 -23.28
N GLN A 239 -3.92 30.92 -23.47
CA GLN A 239 -4.73 30.00 -22.68
C GLN A 239 -4.80 28.67 -23.43
N ILE A 240 -4.14 27.63 -22.91
CA ILE A 240 -4.08 26.27 -23.49
C ILE A 240 -4.29 25.15 -22.47
N ASP A 241 -4.24 25.48 -21.18
CA ASP A 241 -4.55 24.57 -20.09
C ASP A 241 -6.04 24.71 -19.72
N HIS A 242 -6.81 23.62 -19.83
CA HIS A 242 -8.26 23.63 -19.68
C HIS A 242 -8.77 22.70 -18.60
N VAL A 243 -9.97 23.02 -18.10
CA VAL A 243 -10.69 22.25 -17.08
C VAL A 243 -12.11 22.05 -17.56
N LEU A 244 -12.50 20.80 -17.76
CA LEU A 244 -13.79 20.37 -18.25
C LEU A 244 -14.50 19.57 -17.16
N ILE A 245 -15.81 19.79 -17.02
CA ILE A 245 -16.65 19.08 -16.05
C ILE A 245 -17.96 18.65 -16.71
N SER A 246 -18.55 17.53 -16.28
CA SER A 246 -19.89 17.13 -16.74
C SER A 246 -20.89 18.28 -16.60
N LYS A 247 -21.66 18.58 -17.66
CA LYS A 247 -22.63 19.69 -17.74
C LYS A 247 -23.62 19.66 -16.56
N ARG A 248 -24.04 18.48 -16.12
CA ARG A 248 -24.92 18.30 -14.93
C ARG A 248 -24.31 18.76 -13.59
N HIS A 249 -22.99 18.87 -13.50
CA HIS A 249 -22.24 19.23 -12.28
C HIS A 249 -21.44 20.53 -12.45
N TYR A 250 -21.63 21.28 -13.54
CA TYR A 250 -20.79 22.45 -13.84
C TYR A 250 -20.85 23.53 -12.75
N SER A 251 -21.96 23.63 -12.03
CA SER A 251 -22.16 24.52 -10.89
C SER A 251 -21.36 24.13 -9.65
N SER A 252 -20.84 22.90 -9.57
CA SER A 252 -19.95 22.48 -8.49
C SER A 252 -18.60 23.20 -8.57
N ILE A 253 -18.16 23.66 -9.75
CA ILE A 253 -16.94 24.49 -9.86
C ILE A 253 -17.31 25.95 -9.63
N SER A 254 -16.73 26.53 -8.57
CA SER A 254 -16.98 27.93 -8.19
C SER A 254 -15.98 28.92 -8.77
N ASP A 255 -14.77 28.48 -9.09
CA ASP A 255 -13.71 29.34 -9.63
C ASP A 255 -12.67 28.51 -10.39
N VAL A 256 -12.18 29.03 -11.52
CA VAL A 256 -11.01 28.51 -12.25
C VAL A 256 -10.12 29.70 -12.60
N ARG A 257 -8.93 29.75 -12.01
CA ARG A 257 -8.06 30.91 -12.08
C ARG A 257 -6.59 30.54 -12.25
N VAL A 258 -5.88 31.27 -13.10
CA VAL A 258 -4.41 31.14 -13.21
C VAL A 258 -3.70 31.86 -12.06
N CYS A 259 -2.84 31.10 -11.37
CA CYS A 259 -1.95 31.56 -10.31
C CYS A 259 -0.54 31.81 -10.90
N ARG A 260 -0.11 33.09 -10.96
CA ARG A 260 1.23 33.47 -11.44
C ARG A 260 2.33 33.48 -10.37
N GLY A 261 1.94 33.41 -9.10
CA GLY A 261 2.87 33.40 -7.97
C GLY A 261 3.68 32.11 -7.80
N PRO A 262 3.10 30.90 -7.94
CA PRO A 262 3.84 29.64 -7.81
C PRO A 262 5.03 29.58 -8.76
N ASN A 263 6.19 29.13 -8.28
CA ASN A 263 7.38 28.98 -9.09
C ASN A 263 7.99 27.58 -8.99
N ILE A 264 7.80 26.81 -10.05
CA ILE A 264 8.68 25.70 -10.42
C ILE A 264 9.19 26.15 -11.78
N ASP A 265 10.45 26.45 -12.06
CA ASP A 265 10.84 27.12 -13.32
C ASP A 265 10.30 26.47 -14.64
N SER A 266 9.08 26.83 -15.04
CA SER A 266 8.21 26.31 -16.11
C SER A 266 7.61 27.54 -16.80
N ASP A 267 7.35 27.44 -18.09
CA ASP A 267 6.64 28.45 -18.89
C ASP A 267 5.11 28.37 -18.73
N HIS A 268 4.60 27.28 -18.15
CA HIS A 268 3.19 27.18 -17.72
C HIS A 268 3.00 27.70 -16.28
N PHE A 269 1.85 28.33 -16.09
CA PHE A 269 1.35 28.77 -14.80
C PHE A 269 0.35 27.76 -14.24
N LEU A 270 0.33 27.65 -12.92
CA LEU A 270 -0.62 26.79 -12.21
C LEU A 270 -2.06 27.29 -12.44
N VAL A 271 -2.94 26.42 -12.93
CA VAL A 271 -4.38 26.71 -13.04
C VAL A 271 -5.09 26.12 -11.82
N LYS A 272 -5.58 26.97 -10.93
CA LYS A 272 -6.28 26.57 -9.70
C LYS A 272 -7.78 26.44 -9.96
N VAL A 273 -8.39 25.40 -9.38
CA VAL A 273 -9.82 25.09 -9.47
C VAL A 273 -10.39 24.93 -8.06
N ILE A 274 -11.54 25.57 -7.80
CA ILE A 274 -12.28 25.39 -6.56
C ILE A 274 -13.54 24.58 -6.86
N LEU A 275 -13.60 23.37 -6.33
CA LEU A 275 -14.71 22.43 -6.48
C LEU A 275 -15.46 22.30 -5.15
N ARG A 276 -16.75 22.65 -5.15
CA ARG A 276 -17.68 22.59 -4.01
C ARG A 276 -18.16 21.16 -3.74
N GLU A 277 -17.22 20.24 -3.63
CA GLU A 277 -17.46 18.85 -3.30
C GLU A 277 -16.66 18.46 -2.07
N ARG A 278 -17.13 17.44 -1.36
CA ARG A 278 -16.51 16.98 -0.12
C ARG A 278 -16.07 15.55 -0.27
N LEU A 279 -14.84 15.28 0.16
CA LEU A 279 -14.29 13.93 0.17
C LEU A 279 -14.75 13.18 1.42
N SER A 280 -15.17 11.93 1.23
CA SER A 280 -15.34 11.01 2.33
C SER A 280 -13.95 10.47 2.63
N MET A 281 -13.44 10.82 3.80
CA MET A 281 -12.35 10.03 4.35
C MET A 281 -12.92 8.64 4.58
N LEU A 282 -12.44 7.64 3.82
CA LEU A 282 -12.62 6.25 4.20
C LEU A 282 -12.26 6.19 5.68
N GLN A 283 -13.24 5.83 6.52
CA GLN A 283 -13.15 6.05 7.96
C GLN A 283 -11.76 5.64 8.43
N ASN A 284 -11.13 6.49 9.25
CA ASN A 284 -10.20 6.01 10.25
C ASN A 284 -11.00 5.05 11.14
N ILE A 285 -11.27 3.83 10.65
CA ILE A 285 -11.09 2.67 11.50
C ILE A 285 -9.70 2.93 12.04
N LYS A 286 -9.58 3.21 13.34
CA LYS A 286 -8.29 3.18 14.01
C LYS A 286 -7.79 1.76 13.79
N ARG A 287 -7.18 1.52 12.62
CA ARG A 287 -6.56 0.25 12.29
C ARG A 287 -5.55 0.08 13.39
N ALA A 288 -5.77 -0.91 14.24
CA ALA A 288 -4.91 -1.19 15.37
C ALA A 288 -3.53 -1.46 14.76
N ARG A 289 -2.66 -0.44 14.81
CA ARG A 289 -1.34 -0.51 14.19
C ARG A 289 -0.61 -1.64 14.89
N GLN A 290 -0.16 -2.64 14.11
CA GLN A 290 0.69 -3.68 14.68
C GLN A 290 1.97 -3.02 15.21
N ILE A 291 2.19 -3.13 16.52
CA ILE A 291 3.38 -2.59 17.17
C ILE A 291 4.59 -3.32 16.60
N LYS A 292 5.58 -2.54 16.15
CA LYS A 292 6.89 -3.09 15.78
C LYS A 292 7.84 -2.78 16.92
N TRP A 293 8.25 -3.78 17.67
CA TRP A 293 9.19 -3.65 18.77
C TRP A 293 10.61 -3.38 18.28
N ASP A 294 11.38 -2.56 19.00
CA ASP A 294 12.80 -2.34 18.73
C ASP A 294 13.69 -3.42 19.38
N THR A 295 13.49 -4.67 18.96
CA THR A 295 14.15 -5.85 19.56
C THR A 295 15.66 -5.86 19.42
N ASN A 296 16.24 -4.99 18.59
CA ASN A 296 17.68 -4.83 18.51
C ASN A 296 18.28 -4.36 19.83
N LYS A 297 17.55 -3.52 20.60
CA LYS A 297 18.01 -3.08 21.93
C LYS A 297 18.27 -4.25 22.87
N LEU A 298 17.40 -5.26 22.85
CA LEU A 298 17.57 -6.47 23.67
C LEU A 298 18.81 -7.30 23.30
N LYS A 299 19.37 -7.08 22.10
CA LYS A 299 20.59 -7.75 21.63
C LYS A 299 21.85 -6.91 21.88
N THR A 300 21.76 -5.58 21.75
CA THR A 300 22.94 -4.70 21.72
C THR A 300 23.14 -3.88 23.00
N ASP A 301 22.09 -3.70 23.80
CA ASP A 301 22.09 -2.89 25.01
C ASP A 301 21.83 -3.79 26.22
N GLU A 302 22.90 -4.07 26.97
CA GLU A 302 22.84 -4.92 28.17
C GLU A 302 21.92 -4.34 29.26
N ASN A 303 21.86 -3.01 29.38
CA ASN A 303 20.99 -2.36 30.36
C ASN A 303 19.52 -2.52 29.97
N ALA A 304 19.19 -2.33 28.69
CA ALA A 304 17.84 -2.57 28.19
C ALA A 304 17.44 -4.05 28.32
N HIS A 305 18.38 -4.97 28.09
CA HIS A 305 18.17 -6.40 28.27
C HIS A 305 17.85 -6.76 29.73
N TYR A 306 18.67 -6.30 30.68
CA TYR A 306 18.48 -6.55 32.11
C TYR A 306 17.20 -5.90 32.63
N SER A 307 16.96 -4.63 32.27
CA SER A 307 15.74 -3.91 32.66
C SER A 307 14.47 -4.60 32.15
N TYR A 308 14.50 -5.15 30.93
CA TYR A 308 13.37 -5.93 30.40
C TYR A 308 13.11 -7.20 31.21
N GLN A 309 14.16 -7.96 31.56
CA GLN A 309 14.02 -9.17 32.37
C GLN A 309 13.49 -8.88 33.77
N ASP A 310 14.00 -7.84 34.42
CA ASP A 310 13.57 -7.43 35.76
C ASP A 310 12.11 -6.97 35.77
N ALA A 311 11.76 -6.05 34.86
CA ALA A 311 10.40 -5.55 34.71
C ALA A 311 9.39 -6.64 34.31
N LEU A 312 9.85 -7.69 33.63
CA LEU A 312 9.02 -8.85 33.29
C LEU A 312 8.85 -9.80 34.46
N ARG A 313 9.93 -10.10 35.20
CA ARG A 313 9.90 -10.94 36.40
C ARG A 313 8.93 -10.38 37.44
N GLU A 314 9.05 -9.09 37.77
CA GLU A 314 8.17 -8.42 38.74
C GLU A 314 6.69 -8.57 38.35
N LYS A 315 6.37 -8.43 37.06
CA LYS A 315 4.99 -8.54 36.56
C LYS A 315 4.47 -9.98 36.58
N LEU A 316 5.34 -10.97 36.33
CA LEU A 316 4.97 -12.39 36.38
C LEU A 316 4.78 -12.90 37.83
N GLU A 317 5.45 -12.30 38.81
CA GLU A 317 5.33 -12.65 40.22
C GLU A 317 4.02 -12.15 40.87
N GLN A 318 3.32 -11.19 40.25
CA GLN A 318 2.06 -10.65 40.74
C GLN A 318 0.88 -11.64 40.68
N GLY A 319 1.11 -12.85 40.15
CA GLY A 319 0.16 -13.95 40.13
C GLY A 319 -0.86 -13.87 38.99
N GLY A 320 -1.16 -15.02 38.40
CA GLY A 320 -2.22 -15.19 37.40
C GLY A 320 -3.51 -15.74 38.00
N GLY A 321 -4.58 -15.75 37.21
CA GLY A 321 -5.82 -16.45 37.59
C GLY A 321 -5.64 -17.97 37.62
N THR A 322 -6.72 -18.69 37.93
CA THR A 322 -6.68 -20.15 38.11
C THR A 322 -6.80 -20.92 36.80
N THR A 323 -7.47 -20.35 35.80
CA THR A 323 -7.71 -21.00 34.51
C THR A 323 -6.52 -20.84 33.57
N ILE A 324 -6.41 -21.74 32.57
CA ILE A 324 -5.36 -21.66 31.55
C ILE A 324 -5.42 -20.35 30.75
N GLU A 325 -6.63 -19.83 30.51
CA GLU A 325 -6.85 -18.57 29.80
C GLU A 325 -6.36 -17.38 30.63
N ASP A 326 -6.70 -17.33 31.92
CA ASP A 326 -6.25 -16.24 32.81
C ASP A 326 -4.72 -16.25 32.98
N LYS A 327 -4.13 -17.44 33.12
CA LYS A 327 -2.67 -17.60 33.20
C LYS A 327 -1.99 -17.10 31.92
N TRP A 328 -2.53 -17.46 30.76
CA TRP A 328 -1.98 -17.01 29.49
C TRP A 328 -2.16 -15.50 29.27
N GLU A 329 -3.34 -14.95 29.53
CA GLU A 329 -3.58 -13.51 29.37
C GLU A 329 -2.69 -12.69 30.33
N HIS A 330 -2.44 -13.20 31.54
CA HIS A 330 -1.46 -12.61 32.46
C HIS A 330 -0.04 -12.61 31.86
N VAL A 331 0.45 -13.74 31.36
CA VAL A 331 1.79 -13.82 30.72
C VAL A 331 1.89 -12.87 29.52
N LYS A 332 0.87 -12.88 28.65
CA LYS A 332 0.80 -12.04 27.46
C LYS A 332 0.82 -10.55 27.81
N THR A 333 0.00 -10.12 28.76
CA THR A 333 -0.05 -8.72 29.21
C THR A 333 1.26 -8.30 29.88
N SER A 334 1.87 -9.17 30.68
CA SER A 334 3.19 -8.94 31.30
C SER A 334 4.29 -8.75 30.26
N ILE A 335 4.38 -9.61 29.23
CA ILE A 335 5.33 -9.47 28.12
C ILE A 335 5.14 -8.12 27.41
N ILE A 336 3.90 -7.79 27.04
CA ILE A 336 3.59 -6.58 26.28
C ILE A 336 3.90 -5.32 27.10
N ASN A 337 3.54 -5.29 28.39
CA ASN A 337 3.76 -4.12 29.24
C ASN A 337 5.25 -3.92 29.54
N ALA A 338 5.98 -4.99 29.88
CA ALA A 338 7.43 -4.91 30.05
C ALA A 338 8.13 -4.44 28.77
N ALA A 339 7.68 -4.90 27.59
CA ALA A 339 8.23 -4.47 26.31
C ALA A 339 7.91 -2.99 26.00
N LYS A 340 6.73 -2.48 26.37
CA LYS A 340 6.38 -1.05 26.21
C LYS A 340 7.25 -0.15 27.08
N GLU A 341 7.51 -0.55 28.31
CA GLU A 341 8.27 0.23 29.30
C GLU A 341 9.76 0.29 28.96
N THR A 342 10.34 -0.81 28.49
CA THR A 342 11.81 -0.95 28.37
C THR A 342 12.31 -0.93 26.91
N VAL A 343 11.70 -1.73 26.03
CA VAL A 343 12.13 -1.87 24.62
C VAL A 343 11.64 -0.70 23.78
N GLY A 344 10.34 -0.41 23.91
CA GLY A 344 9.63 0.59 23.12
C GLY A 344 9.39 0.18 21.66
N GLU A 345 8.67 1.02 20.94
CA GLU A 345 8.39 0.81 19.52
C GLU A 345 9.56 1.25 18.63
N LYS A 346 9.84 0.47 17.60
CA LYS A 346 10.75 0.84 16.53
C LYS A 346 10.21 2.08 15.82
N GLY A 347 10.93 3.19 15.96
CA GLY A 347 10.63 4.44 15.26
C GLY A 347 10.59 4.23 13.74
N THR A 348 9.73 4.98 13.05
CA THR A 348 9.86 5.08 11.59
C THR A 348 11.19 5.75 11.29
N GLU A 349 12.14 4.99 10.73
CA GLU A 349 13.36 5.56 10.14
C GLU A 349 12.95 6.70 9.23
N ARG A 350 13.38 7.91 9.60
CA ARG A 350 13.22 9.07 8.73
C ARG A 350 14.08 8.77 7.52
N ASN A 351 13.49 8.68 6.33
CA ASN A 351 14.27 8.81 5.10
C ASN A 351 15.08 10.10 5.26
N ARG A 352 16.41 10.00 5.35
CA ARG A 352 17.30 11.16 5.39
C ARG A 352 17.03 11.91 4.10
N ALA A 353 16.25 12.98 4.19
CA ALA A 353 15.89 13.76 3.02
C ALA A 353 17.15 14.54 2.63
N TRP A 354 17.75 14.21 1.49
CA TRP A 354 18.86 14.98 0.90
C TRP A 354 18.51 16.46 0.68
N PHE A 355 17.21 16.78 0.62
CA PHE A 355 16.67 18.12 0.57
C PHE A 355 16.69 18.77 1.96
N ASP A 356 17.77 19.51 2.23
CA ASP A 356 18.07 20.14 3.52
C ASP A 356 17.68 21.63 3.56
N GLN A 357 18.12 22.34 4.60
CA GLN A 357 17.82 23.77 4.77
C GLN A 357 18.51 24.65 3.71
N GLU A 358 19.73 24.30 3.31
CA GLU A 358 20.45 25.01 2.24
C GLU A 358 19.67 24.98 0.91
N CYS A 359 19.06 23.83 0.60
CA CYS A 359 18.15 23.69 -0.55
C CYS A 359 16.93 24.61 -0.44
N ARG A 360 16.33 24.73 0.75
CA ARG A 360 15.18 25.64 0.98
C ARG A 360 15.56 27.10 0.80
N ASP A 361 16.68 27.52 1.40
CA ASP A 361 17.11 28.92 1.42
C ASP A 361 17.46 29.42 0.00
N ILE A 362 18.08 28.58 -0.84
CA ILE A 362 18.39 28.98 -2.22
C ILE A 362 17.12 29.06 -3.10
N ILE A 363 16.15 28.16 -2.89
CA ILE A 363 14.85 28.21 -3.59
C ILE A 363 14.07 29.45 -3.19
N GLU A 364 14.08 29.82 -1.91
CA GLU A 364 13.43 31.03 -1.43
C GLU A 364 14.05 32.29 -2.07
N ARG A 365 15.38 32.42 -2.05
CA ARG A 365 16.10 33.51 -2.74
C ARG A 365 15.80 33.56 -4.23
N LYS A 366 15.77 32.40 -4.91
CA LYS A 366 15.37 32.27 -6.33
C LYS A 366 13.95 32.82 -6.55
N ASN A 367 13.01 32.47 -5.69
CA ASN A 367 11.60 32.85 -5.81
C ASN A 367 11.38 34.35 -5.52
N GLN A 368 12.10 34.92 -4.54
CA GLN A 368 12.11 36.35 -4.27
C GLN A 368 12.63 37.14 -5.49
N ALA A 369 13.73 36.70 -6.10
CA ALA A 369 14.27 37.33 -7.31
C ALA A 369 13.28 37.24 -8.50
N ARG A 370 12.55 36.13 -8.64
CA ARG A 370 11.48 36.00 -9.65
C ARG A 370 10.34 36.99 -9.40
N ALA A 371 9.92 37.17 -8.15
CA ALA A 371 8.86 38.12 -7.81
C ALA A 371 9.26 39.56 -8.17
N VAL A 372 10.50 39.95 -7.89
CA VAL A 372 11.06 41.26 -8.29
C VAL A 372 11.17 41.40 -9.81
N MET A 373 11.55 40.34 -10.52
CA MET A 373 11.59 40.34 -11.99
C MET A 373 10.18 40.47 -12.60
N LEU A 374 9.17 39.84 -12.00
CA LEU A 374 7.78 39.92 -12.46
C LEU A 374 7.15 41.30 -12.17
N SER A 375 7.52 41.96 -11.06
CA SER A 375 7.04 43.31 -10.76
C SER A 375 7.70 44.37 -11.64
N ARG A 376 9.02 44.28 -11.88
CA ARG A 376 9.77 45.18 -12.77
C ARG A 376 10.78 44.40 -13.60
N LYS A 377 10.47 44.24 -14.88
CA LYS A 377 11.34 43.52 -15.84
C LYS A 377 12.49 44.42 -16.31
N THR A 378 13.60 44.41 -15.57
CA THR A 378 14.87 45.05 -15.99
C THR A 378 15.90 44.00 -16.40
N ARG A 379 16.93 44.41 -17.15
CA ARG A 379 18.07 43.53 -17.49
C ARG A 379 18.75 42.99 -16.23
N SER A 380 18.95 43.84 -15.22
CA SER A 380 19.54 43.47 -13.93
C SER A 380 18.71 42.42 -13.20
N ASN A 381 17.40 42.64 -13.01
CA ASN A 381 16.52 41.70 -12.31
C ASN A 381 16.44 40.34 -13.02
N THR A 382 16.46 40.35 -14.36
CA THR A 382 16.47 39.13 -15.17
C THR A 382 17.78 38.36 -14.98
N GLU A 383 18.91 39.05 -14.92
CA GLU A 383 20.21 38.43 -14.71
C GLU A 383 20.36 37.86 -13.30
N THR A 384 19.92 38.60 -12.27
CA THR A 384 19.90 38.12 -10.87
C THR A 384 19.11 36.82 -10.73
N TYR A 385 17.92 36.74 -11.32
CA TYR A 385 17.12 35.51 -11.31
C TYR A 385 17.80 34.36 -12.07
N LYS A 386 18.46 34.62 -13.22
CA LYS A 386 19.20 33.60 -13.96
C LYS A 386 20.37 33.03 -13.17
N VAL A 387 21.13 33.88 -12.47
CA VAL A 387 22.25 33.47 -11.63
C VAL A 387 21.76 32.57 -10.49
N LEU A 388 20.75 33.03 -9.72
CA LEU A 388 20.18 32.25 -8.61
C LEU A 388 19.52 30.95 -9.08
N ARG A 389 18.89 30.94 -10.25
CA ARG A 389 18.33 29.71 -10.86
C ARG A 389 19.43 28.70 -11.19
N SER A 390 20.56 29.16 -11.73
CA SER A 390 21.72 28.31 -12.04
C SER A 390 22.37 27.75 -10.77
N GLU A 391 22.55 28.61 -9.76
CA GLU A 391 23.10 28.24 -8.45
C GLU A 391 22.23 27.19 -7.74
N ALA A 392 20.91 27.43 -7.66
CA ALA A 392 19.97 26.45 -7.10
C ALA A 392 20.11 25.09 -7.80
N LYS A 393 20.14 25.06 -9.14
CA LYS A 393 20.29 23.81 -9.90
C LYS A 393 21.59 23.07 -9.57
N LYS A 394 22.70 23.79 -9.36
CA LYS A 394 24.00 23.20 -8.98
C LYS A 394 23.95 22.60 -7.58
N ILE A 395 23.45 23.33 -6.58
CA ILE A 395 23.34 22.86 -5.19
C ILE A 395 22.47 21.61 -5.13
N MET A 396 21.30 21.63 -5.78
CA MET A 396 20.36 20.51 -5.80
C MET A 396 20.95 19.24 -6.43
N LYS A 397 21.71 19.39 -7.53
CA LYS A 397 22.39 18.26 -8.17
C LYS A 397 23.50 17.69 -7.27
N LYS A 398 24.27 18.56 -6.60
CA LYS A 398 25.34 18.17 -5.67
C LYS A 398 24.77 17.38 -4.48
N LYS A 399 23.79 17.94 -3.76
CA LYS A 399 23.17 17.30 -2.58
C LYS A 399 22.54 15.94 -2.90
N LYS A 400 21.86 15.82 -4.05
CA LYS A 400 21.31 14.53 -4.50
C LYS A 400 22.40 13.51 -4.80
N LYS A 401 23.52 13.93 -5.42
CA LYS A 401 24.65 13.03 -5.72
C LYS A 401 25.33 12.56 -4.43
N ASP A 402 25.57 13.47 -3.49
CA ASP A 402 26.22 13.19 -2.22
C ASP A 402 25.39 12.19 -1.40
N SER A 403 24.05 12.39 -1.33
CA SER A 403 23.15 11.44 -0.67
C SER A 403 23.16 10.04 -1.27
N ILE A 404 23.18 9.91 -2.60
CA ILE A 404 23.26 8.60 -3.25
C ILE A 404 24.61 7.94 -2.96
N ALA A 405 25.70 8.71 -2.97
CA ALA A 405 27.03 8.20 -2.64
C ALA A 405 27.12 7.73 -1.19
N ASP A 406 26.50 8.46 -0.25
CA ASP A 406 26.43 8.06 1.15
C ASP A 406 25.55 6.83 1.37
N GLU A 407 24.41 6.71 0.66
CA GLU A 407 23.56 5.49 0.69
C GLU A 407 24.32 4.26 0.17
N ILE A 408 25.10 4.41 -0.90
CA ILE A 408 25.93 3.32 -1.43
C ILE A 408 27.03 2.95 -0.43
N ARG A 409 27.70 3.94 0.18
CA ARG A 409 28.73 3.70 1.20
C ARG A 409 28.16 2.95 2.41
N GLU A 410 26.97 3.33 2.87
CA GLU A 410 26.27 2.62 3.95
C GLU A 410 25.98 1.16 3.57
N ILE A 411 25.57 0.89 2.32
CA ILE A 411 25.36 -0.48 1.83
C ILE A 411 26.65 -1.28 1.78
N GLU A 412 27.75 -0.66 1.36
CA GLU A 412 29.08 -1.30 1.34
C GLU A 412 29.57 -1.62 2.75
N GLU A 413 29.36 -0.71 3.71
CA GLU A 413 29.67 -0.92 5.13
C GLU A 413 28.85 -2.07 5.70
N LEU A 414 27.52 -2.10 5.47
CA LEU A 414 26.66 -3.20 5.89
C LEU A 414 27.10 -4.57 5.33
N ASN A 415 27.63 -4.60 4.11
CA ASN A 415 28.17 -5.82 3.52
C ASN A 415 29.49 -6.24 4.19
N LYS A 416 30.36 -5.28 4.53
CA LYS A 416 31.63 -5.54 5.23
C LYS A 416 31.42 -6.03 6.66
N GLU A 417 30.39 -5.50 7.34
CA GLU A 417 30.02 -5.89 8.70
C GLU A 417 29.32 -7.26 8.78
N GLY A 418 28.98 -7.89 7.64
CA GLY A 418 28.23 -9.14 7.60
C GLY A 418 26.76 -8.98 7.98
N GLU A 419 26.21 -7.76 7.90
CA GLU A 419 24.81 -7.45 8.23
C GLU A 419 23.88 -7.76 7.04
N ASP A 420 23.91 -9.01 6.54
CA ASP A 420 23.24 -9.49 5.33
C ASP A 420 21.78 -9.01 5.20
N ARG A 421 21.01 -9.09 6.29
CA ARG A 421 19.60 -8.69 6.29
C ARG A 421 19.44 -7.20 5.98
N LYS A 422 20.23 -6.33 6.62
CA LYS A 422 20.17 -4.88 6.41
C LYS A 422 20.67 -4.55 5.00
N PHE A 423 21.74 -5.21 4.55
CA PHE A 423 22.25 -5.13 3.18
C PHE A 423 21.16 -5.45 2.15
N TYR A 424 20.52 -6.63 2.23
CA TYR A 424 19.46 -7.01 1.28
C TYR A 424 18.24 -6.10 1.39
N GLN A 425 17.91 -5.57 2.57
CA GLN A 425 16.83 -4.58 2.72
C GLN A 425 17.17 -3.26 2.03
N ALA A 426 18.38 -2.74 2.20
CA ALA A 426 18.85 -1.52 1.57
C ALA A 426 18.98 -1.70 0.04
N MET A 427 19.57 -2.80 -0.40
CA MET A 427 19.66 -3.18 -1.82
C MET A 427 18.28 -3.31 -2.45
N LYS A 428 17.31 -3.92 -1.72
CA LYS A 428 15.92 -3.98 -2.18
C LYS A 428 15.30 -2.59 -2.26
N LYS A 429 15.54 -1.68 -1.30
CA LYS A 429 15.04 -0.29 -1.40
C LYS A 429 15.53 0.41 -2.67
N ILE A 430 16.79 0.19 -3.07
CA ILE A 430 17.38 0.76 -4.30
C ILE A 430 16.82 0.10 -5.57
N LYS A 431 16.72 -1.23 -5.59
CA LYS A 431 16.29 -2.00 -6.77
C LYS A 431 14.77 -2.07 -6.95
N LYS A 432 13.97 -1.60 -6.01
CA LYS A 432 12.52 -1.83 -6.05
C LYS A 432 11.86 -0.94 -7.10
N ASP A 433 11.57 -1.52 -8.25
CA ASP A 433 10.59 -0.97 -9.17
C ASP A 433 9.21 -0.90 -8.48
N PHE A 434 8.46 0.15 -8.80
CA PHE A 434 7.14 0.31 -8.25
C PHE A 434 6.24 -0.84 -8.69
N GLN A 435 5.48 -1.39 -7.74
CA GLN A 435 4.44 -2.36 -8.04
C GLN A 435 3.09 -1.73 -7.68
N PRO A 436 2.20 -1.50 -8.66
CA PRO A 436 0.86 -1.01 -8.36
C PRO A 436 0.19 -1.97 -7.37
N ARG A 437 -0.28 -1.40 -6.26
CA ARG A 437 -1.21 -2.07 -5.35
C ARG A 437 -2.60 -1.86 -5.94
N THR A 438 -3.07 -2.84 -6.70
CA THR A 438 -4.49 -2.93 -7.07
C THR A 438 -5.29 -3.14 -5.79
N LYS A 439 -6.11 -2.16 -5.42
CA LYS A 439 -7.05 -2.24 -4.29
C LYS A 439 -8.39 -2.83 -4.71
N GLY A 440 -8.38 -3.87 -5.56
CA GLY A 440 -9.59 -4.57 -5.94
C GLY A 440 -9.36 -6.06 -6.09
N CYS A 441 -10.30 -6.89 -5.64
CA CYS A 441 -10.34 -8.31 -6.01
C CYS A 441 -11.47 -8.50 -7.03
N ARG A 442 -11.23 -9.38 -8.01
CA ARG A 442 -12.20 -9.76 -9.02
C ARG A 442 -13.24 -10.68 -8.40
N ASN A 443 -14.50 -10.31 -8.56
CA ASN A 443 -15.64 -11.15 -8.20
C ASN A 443 -15.73 -12.35 -9.15
N LYS A 444 -16.55 -13.35 -8.78
CA LYS A 444 -16.77 -14.53 -9.64
C LYS A 444 -17.35 -14.16 -11.01
N ASP A 445 -18.09 -13.06 -11.08
CA ASP A 445 -18.74 -12.55 -12.29
C ASP A 445 -17.79 -11.68 -13.16
N GLY A 446 -16.51 -11.62 -12.82
CA GLY A 446 -15.49 -10.89 -13.59
C GLY A 446 -15.36 -9.39 -13.28
N THR A 447 -16.27 -8.82 -12.49
CA THR A 447 -16.23 -7.41 -12.05
C THR A 447 -15.18 -7.16 -10.96
N ILE A 448 -14.52 -6.00 -10.98
CA ILE A 448 -13.53 -5.62 -9.96
C ILE A 448 -14.26 -4.98 -8.78
N GLU A 449 -14.17 -5.60 -7.61
CA GLU A 449 -14.75 -5.08 -6.38
C GLU A 449 -13.71 -4.27 -5.61
N THR A 450 -14.05 -3.01 -5.34
CA THR A 450 -13.17 -2.03 -4.66
C THR A 450 -13.63 -1.67 -3.26
N ASP A 451 -14.82 -2.16 -2.83
CA ASP A 451 -15.31 -1.97 -1.47
C ASP A 451 -14.55 -2.86 -0.47
N GLU A 452 -13.99 -2.27 0.58
CA GLU A 452 -13.15 -2.99 1.55
C GLU A 452 -13.89 -4.13 2.25
N LYS A 453 -15.18 -3.98 2.58
CA LYS A 453 -15.95 -5.04 3.25
C LYS A 453 -16.16 -6.22 2.31
N LYS A 454 -16.62 -5.93 1.09
CA LYS A 454 -16.86 -6.97 0.07
C LYS A 454 -15.57 -7.65 -0.37
N MET A 455 -14.46 -6.90 -0.45
CA MET A 455 -13.13 -7.48 -0.69
C MET A 455 -12.74 -8.46 0.42
N MET A 456 -12.91 -8.07 1.69
CA MET A 456 -12.62 -8.94 2.82
C MET A 456 -13.51 -10.19 2.81
N GLU A 457 -14.81 -10.06 2.52
CA GLU A 457 -15.72 -11.19 2.34
C GLU A 457 -15.25 -12.11 1.20
N ARG A 458 -14.80 -11.54 0.07
CA ARG A 458 -14.28 -12.31 -1.08
C ARG A 458 -13.02 -13.09 -0.72
N TRP A 459 -12.11 -12.48 0.06
CA TRP A 459 -10.91 -13.14 0.59
C TRP A 459 -11.25 -14.24 1.59
N THR A 460 -12.15 -13.97 2.53
CA THR A 460 -12.64 -14.95 3.50
C THR A 460 -13.27 -16.15 2.81
N ASN A 461 -14.14 -15.92 1.83
CA ASN A 461 -14.76 -16.97 1.04
C ASN A 461 -13.73 -17.77 0.23
N HIS A 462 -12.71 -17.11 -0.34
CA HIS A 462 -11.64 -17.80 -1.06
C HIS A 462 -10.90 -18.79 -0.17
N PHE A 463 -10.39 -18.35 0.98
CA PHE A 463 -9.64 -19.22 1.89
C PHE A 463 -10.52 -20.25 2.58
N LYS A 464 -11.80 -19.93 2.84
CA LYS A 464 -12.74 -20.91 3.41
C LYS A 464 -12.94 -22.09 2.47
N ILE A 465 -13.15 -21.84 1.18
CA ILE A 465 -13.29 -22.91 0.18
C ILE A 465 -11.96 -23.63 -0.04
N LEU A 466 -10.84 -22.89 -0.07
CA LEU A 466 -9.53 -23.46 -0.36
C LEU A 466 -9.08 -24.43 0.74
N LEU A 467 -9.20 -24.02 2.02
CA LEU A 467 -8.67 -24.74 3.17
C LEU A 467 -9.63 -25.79 3.76
N ASN A 468 -10.93 -25.69 3.47
CA ASN A 468 -11.98 -26.58 4.00
C ASN A 468 -12.77 -27.22 2.84
N LYS A 469 -12.10 -27.81 1.85
CA LYS A 469 -12.82 -28.54 0.78
C LYS A 469 -13.65 -29.68 1.40
N ASP A 470 -14.98 -29.54 1.35
CA ASP A 470 -15.93 -30.51 1.90
C ASP A 470 -15.83 -31.87 1.19
N CYS A 471 -15.95 -32.93 1.99
CA CYS A 471 -16.09 -34.30 1.55
C CYS A 471 -17.42 -34.48 0.84
N THR A 472 -17.42 -34.77 -0.46
CA THR A 472 -18.55 -35.45 -1.07
C THR A 472 -18.39 -36.95 -0.84
N ASN A 473 -19.15 -37.47 0.13
CA ASN A 473 -19.62 -38.86 0.23
C ASN A 473 -18.61 -39.97 -0.09
N GLU A 474 -17.56 -40.11 0.72
CA GLU A 474 -16.98 -41.44 0.95
C GLU A 474 -17.37 -41.85 2.37
N THR A 475 -18.21 -42.89 2.46
CA THR A 475 -18.62 -43.55 3.69
C THR A 475 -17.40 -43.73 4.60
N GLU A 476 -17.45 -43.14 5.79
CA GLU A 476 -16.50 -43.45 6.86
C GLU A 476 -16.64 -44.94 7.15
N GLN A 477 -15.72 -45.75 6.62
CA GLN A 477 -15.54 -47.10 7.13
C GLN A 477 -14.92 -46.93 8.51
N GLU A 478 -15.75 -47.13 9.54
CA GLU A 478 -15.31 -47.39 10.91
C GLU A 478 -14.38 -48.61 10.88
N HIS A 479 -13.08 -48.37 10.72
CA HIS A 479 -12.07 -49.37 10.99
C HIS A 479 -11.88 -49.43 12.51
N GLU A 480 -12.22 -50.57 13.10
CA GLU A 480 -12.02 -50.90 14.52
C GLU A 480 -10.63 -50.45 14.99
N SER A 481 -10.63 -49.66 16.06
CA SER A 481 -9.43 -49.26 16.77
C SER A 481 -8.74 -50.49 17.35
N SER A 482 -7.66 -50.95 16.74
CA SER A 482 -6.68 -51.76 17.46
C SER A 482 -6.00 -50.82 18.46
N ASP A 483 -6.30 -51.01 19.75
CA ASP A 483 -5.60 -50.38 20.88
C ASP A 483 -4.10 -50.66 20.75
N LEU A 484 -3.37 -49.72 20.14
CA LEU A 484 -1.93 -49.64 20.34
C LEU A 484 -1.73 -49.16 21.78
N ASN A 485 -1.05 -49.97 22.58
CA ASN A 485 -0.72 -49.69 23.98
C ASN A 485 -0.37 -48.21 24.18
N PRO A 486 -0.96 -47.50 25.16
CA PRO A 486 -0.59 -46.14 25.46
C PRO A 486 0.88 -46.13 25.89
N VAL A 487 1.75 -45.67 24.99
CA VAL A 487 3.09 -45.24 25.40
C VAL A 487 2.85 -44.12 26.40
N GLU A 488 3.30 -44.27 27.64
CA GLU A 488 3.25 -43.19 28.64
C GLU A 488 3.97 -41.97 28.05
N GLU A 489 3.20 -41.00 27.56
CA GLU A 489 3.76 -39.82 26.91
C GLU A 489 4.31 -38.86 27.98
N GLU A 490 5.63 -38.85 28.12
CA GLU A 490 6.31 -37.93 29.02
C GLU A 490 5.97 -36.47 28.67
N VAL A 491 5.52 -35.73 29.68
CA VAL A 491 5.29 -34.28 29.59
C VAL A 491 6.60 -33.59 29.12
N PRO A 492 6.53 -32.59 28.21
CA PRO A 492 7.70 -31.84 27.79
C PRO A 492 8.50 -31.29 28.97
N SER A 493 9.81 -31.52 28.96
CA SER A 493 10.70 -31.01 30.01
C SER A 493 10.95 -29.51 29.85
N THR A 494 11.40 -28.86 30.92
CA THR A 494 11.80 -27.45 30.88
C THR A 494 12.94 -27.23 29.87
N GLU A 495 13.90 -28.16 29.81
CA GLU A 495 15.01 -28.11 28.85
C GLU A 495 14.54 -28.21 27.41
N GLU A 496 13.52 -29.03 27.13
CA GLU A 496 12.93 -29.18 25.80
C GLU A 496 12.29 -27.86 25.34
N VAL A 497 11.50 -27.23 26.22
CA VAL A 497 10.89 -25.91 25.97
C VAL A 497 11.97 -24.84 25.77
N SER A 498 12.96 -24.76 26.65
CA SER A 498 14.07 -23.81 26.55
C SER A 498 14.88 -23.97 25.26
N LYS A 499 15.12 -25.22 24.82
CA LYS A 499 15.80 -25.53 23.55
C LYS A 499 15.01 -25.03 22.36
N VAL A 500 13.68 -25.24 22.35
CA VAL A 500 12.81 -24.72 21.28
C VAL A 500 12.81 -23.19 21.27
N ILE A 501 12.66 -22.55 22.44
CA ILE A 501 12.70 -21.09 22.56
C ILE A 501 14.00 -20.53 21.97
N ARG A 502 15.15 -21.09 22.35
CA ARG A 502 16.47 -20.67 21.87
C ARG A 502 16.60 -20.77 20.34
N ASN A 503 16.04 -21.83 19.76
CA ASN A 503 16.12 -22.14 18.33
C ASN A 503 15.08 -21.43 17.45
N MET A 504 14.11 -20.69 18.04
CA MET A 504 13.14 -19.93 17.26
C MET A 504 13.82 -18.96 16.29
N LYS A 505 13.26 -18.73 15.11
CA LYS A 505 13.87 -17.79 14.15
C LYS A 505 13.52 -16.35 14.54
N ASN A 506 14.52 -15.49 14.67
CA ASN A 506 14.33 -14.06 14.90
C ASN A 506 13.72 -13.38 13.66
N ASN A 507 13.17 -12.17 13.85
CA ASN A 507 12.62 -11.31 12.81
C ASN A 507 11.45 -11.91 12.02
N ARG A 508 10.67 -12.78 12.66
CA ARG A 508 9.43 -13.35 12.11
C ARG A 508 8.23 -12.52 12.56
N ALA A 509 7.21 -12.47 11.72
CA ALA A 509 5.98 -11.76 12.05
C ALA A 509 5.23 -12.50 13.19
N PRO A 510 4.71 -11.77 14.19
CA PRO A 510 3.95 -12.36 15.30
C PRO A 510 2.51 -12.67 14.86
N GLY A 511 1.78 -13.38 15.72
CA GLY A 511 0.37 -13.71 15.54
C GLY A 511 -0.55 -12.53 15.88
N GLU A 512 -1.76 -12.85 16.37
CA GLU A 512 -2.71 -11.81 16.81
C GLU A 512 -2.26 -11.15 18.11
N ASP A 513 -1.50 -11.86 18.94
CA ASP A 513 -0.91 -11.39 20.19
C ASP A 513 0.12 -10.24 20.03
N GLY A 514 0.74 -10.10 18.87
CA GLY A 514 1.80 -9.12 18.62
C GLY A 514 3.14 -9.45 19.32
N ILE A 515 3.31 -10.66 19.88
CA ILE A 515 4.52 -11.09 20.59
C ILE A 515 5.49 -11.72 19.60
N VAL A 516 6.69 -11.13 19.47
CA VAL A 516 7.76 -11.67 18.62
C VAL A 516 8.68 -12.62 19.39
N ALA A 517 9.33 -13.55 18.67
CA ALA A 517 10.21 -14.56 19.26
C ALA A 517 11.31 -13.97 20.15
N GLU A 518 11.84 -12.80 19.78
CA GLU A 518 12.88 -12.11 20.54
C GLU A 518 12.43 -11.70 21.95
N LEU A 519 11.17 -11.28 22.13
CA LEU A 519 10.65 -10.93 23.46
C LEU A 519 10.65 -12.15 24.38
N ILE A 520 10.34 -13.34 23.84
CA ILE A 520 10.36 -14.58 24.62
C ILE A 520 11.80 -15.04 24.88
N LYS A 521 12.66 -15.01 23.86
CA LYS A 521 14.06 -15.45 23.98
C LYS A 521 14.85 -14.66 25.01
N TYR A 522 14.62 -13.35 25.09
CA TYR A 522 15.34 -12.45 25.99
C TYR A 522 14.60 -12.21 27.31
N GLY A 523 13.42 -12.81 27.52
CA GLY A 523 12.59 -12.63 28.72
C GLY A 523 13.07 -13.33 30.00
N GLY A 524 14.22 -14.01 29.96
CA GLY A 524 14.83 -14.65 31.13
C GLY A 524 14.21 -16.00 31.50
N ASN A 525 14.72 -16.62 32.58
CA ASN A 525 14.32 -17.96 33.00
C ASN A 525 12.90 -18.00 33.57
N THR A 526 12.51 -16.99 34.37
CA THR A 526 11.16 -16.90 34.94
C THR A 526 10.08 -17.01 33.86
N LEU A 527 10.25 -16.30 32.73
CA LEU A 527 9.31 -16.40 31.62
C LEU A 527 9.28 -17.82 31.01
N GLN A 528 10.44 -18.46 30.85
CA GLN A 528 10.53 -19.81 30.28
C GLN A 528 9.85 -20.83 31.18
N GLU A 529 10.01 -20.71 32.49
CA GLU A 529 9.34 -21.56 33.50
C GLU A 529 7.82 -21.34 33.48
N THR A 530 7.34 -20.09 33.39
CA THR A 530 5.90 -19.82 33.27
C THR A 530 5.32 -20.38 31.97
N ILE A 531 6.02 -20.23 30.84
CA ILE A 531 5.60 -20.81 29.56
C ILE A 531 5.58 -22.34 29.62
N HIS A 532 6.59 -22.96 30.25
CA HIS A 532 6.63 -24.41 30.46
C HIS A 532 5.45 -24.89 31.31
N SER A 533 5.11 -24.18 32.38
CA SER A 533 3.95 -24.48 33.22
C SER A 533 2.64 -24.48 32.42
N ILE A 534 2.43 -23.46 31.58
CA ILE A 534 1.28 -23.38 30.67
C ILE A 534 1.29 -24.55 29.69
N ILE A 535 2.43 -24.84 29.03
CA ILE A 535 2.55 -25.97 28.09
C ILE A 535 2.24 -27.29 28.77
N LYS A 536 2.72 -27.50 30.00
CA LYS A 536 2.46 -28.70 30.80
C LYS A 536 0.97 -28.85 31.10
N GLU A 537 0.29 -27.77 31.50
CA GLU A 537 -1.14 -27.80 31.77
C GLU A 537 -1.96 -28.06 30.50
N VAL A 538 -1.59 -27.44 29.37
CA VAL A 538 -2.17 -27.73 28.05
C VAL A 538 -1.93 -29.19 27.65
N TRP A 539 -0.73 -29.74 27.93
CA TRP A 539 -0.38 -31.10 27.56
C TRP A 539 -1.16 -32.16 28.35
N ILE A 540 -1.46 -31.89 29.62
CA ILE A 540 -2.17 -32.81 30.52
C ILE A 540 -3.69 -32.70 30.30
N ASN A 541 -4.21 -31.48 30.22
CA ASN A 541 -5.65 -31.25 30.16
C ASN A 541 -6.19 -31.23 28.73
N GLU A 542 -5.31 -31.13 27.72
CA GLU A 542 -5.65 -31.00 26.30
C GLU A 542 -6.54 -29.79 25.99
N ILE A 543 -6.51 -28.77 26.85
CA ILE A 543 -7.23 -27.51 26.70
C ILE A 543 -6.23 -26.39 26.42
N MET A 544 -6.34 -25.76 25.25
CA MET A 544 -5.50 -24.63 24.85
C MET A 544 -6.19 -23.29 25.17
N PRO A 545 -5.40 -22.22 25.41
CA PRO A 545 -5.94 -20.86 25.41
C PRO A 545 -6.64 -20.52 24.08
N ASP A 546 -7.72 -19.75 24.14
CA ASP A 546 -8.55 -19.41 22.98
C ASP A 546 -7.75 -18.69 21.90
N SER A 547 -6.85 -17.80 22.30
CA SER A 547 -5.98 -17.06 21.38
C SER A 547 -5.07 -17.96 20.54
N TRP A 548 -4.66 -19.12 21.05
CA TRP A 548 -3.81 -20.07 20.29
C TRP A 548 -4.57 -20.73 19.14
N ASN A 549 -5.90 -20.73 19.20
CA ASN A 549 -6.77 -21.20 18.12
C ASN A 549 -6.98 -20.15 17.01
N ILE A 550 -6.39 -18.95 17.13
CA ILE A 550 -6.57 -17.86 16.18
C ILE A 550 -5.32 -17.69 15.32
N GLY A 551 -5.52 -17.65 13.99
CA GLY A 551 -4.48 -17.35 13.00
C GLY A 551 -4.88 -16.20 12.10
N ILE A 552 -3.90 -15.35 11.73
CA ILE A 552 -4.11 -14.27 10.77
C ILE A 552 -3.65 -14.72 9.40
N ILE A 553 -4.55 -14.81 8.42
CA ILE A 553 -4.20 -15.15 7.04
C ILE A 553 -3.75 -13.89 6.30
N CYS A 554 -2.50 -13.85 5.87
CA CYS A 554 -1.91 -12.78 5.05
C CYS A 554 -1.78 -13.23 3.59
N PRO A 555 -2.55 -12.67 2.64
CA PRO A 555 -2.41 -12.99 1.23
C PRO A 555 -1.11 -12.40 0.63
N ILE A 556 -0.25 -13.25 0.09
CA ILE A 556 1.00 -12.86 -0.57
C ILE A 556 0.93 -13.22 -2.06
N HIS A 557 1.03 -12.22 -2.93
CA HIS A 557 1.00 -12.44 -4.38
C HIS A 557 2.16 -13.34 -4.84
N LYS A 558 1.86 -14.30 -5.71
CA LYS A 558 2.84 -15.28 -6.24
C LYS A 558 3.89 -14.65 -7.17
N GLY A 559 3.68 -13.40 -7.61
CA GLY A 559 4.55 -12.69 -8.54
C GLY A 559 4.25 -12.98 -10.01
N LYS A 560 3.18 -13.74 -10.29
CA LYS A 560 2.70 -14.10 -11.63
C LYS A 560 1.16 -14.13 -11.62
N GLY A 561 0.53 -13.77 -12.74
CA GLY A 561 -0.93 -13.71 -12.88
C GLY A 561 -1.56 -12.34 -12.57
N ASP A 562 -2.87 -12.23 -12.75
CA ASP A 562 -3.66 -11.04 -12.42
C ASP A 562 -3.71 -10.83 -10.89
N LYS A 563 -3.33 -9.64 -10.42
CA LYS A 563 -3.36 -9.24 -9.01
C LYS A 563 -4.77 -9.04 -8.48
N ALA A 564 -5.76 -8.81 -9.34
CA ALA A 564 -7.15 -8.78 -8.93
C ALA A 564 -7.68 -10.20 -8.65
N ASP A 565 -7.04 -11.24 -9.17
CA ASP A 565 -7.48 -12.61 -8.91
C ASP A 565 -6.89 -13.14 -7.59
N CYS A 566 -7.78 -13.39 -6.64
CA CYS A 566 -7.47 -13.95 -5.35
C CYS A 566 -6.73 -15.34 -5.46
N GLN A 567 -6.85 -16.10 -6.56
CA GLN A 567 -6.10 -17.38 -6.77
C GLN A 567 -4.58 -17.20 -6.96
N ASN A 568 -4.14 -16.01 -7.37
CA ASN A 568 -2.73 -15.69 -7.60
C ASN A 568 -1.98 -15.31 -6.30
N TYR A 569 -2.60 -15.57 -5.15
CA TYR A 569 -2.04 -15.31 -3.83
C TYR A 569 -1.83 -16.60 -3.06
N ARG A 570 -0.87 -16.56 -2.12
CA ARG A 570 -0.65 -17.59 -1.09
C ARG A 570 -1.19 -17.06 0.22
N GLY A 571 -2.00 -17.84 0.92
CA GLY A 571 -2.44 -17.50 2.29
C GLY A 571 -1.38 -17.92 3.29
N ILE A 572 -0.58 -16.98 3.80
CA ILE A 572 0.37 -17.27 4.87
C ILE A 572 -0.31 -16.99 6.21
N THR A 573 -0.51 -18.02 7.01
CA THR A 573 -1.09 -17.88 8.34
C THR A 573 -0.03 -17.48 9.37
N LEU A 574 -0.25 -16.35 10.04
CA LEU A 574 0.52 -15.92 11.19
C LEU A 574 -0.13 -16.46 12.46
N LEU A 575 0.59 -17.33 13.15
CA LEU A 575 0.20 -17.93 14.42
C LEU A 575 0.93 -17.24 15.59
N ASP A 576 0.34 -17.31 16.76
CA ASP A 576 0.94 -16.80 18.00
C ASP A 576 2.28 -17.50 18.29
N THR A 577 3.23 -16.75 18.85
CA THR A 577 4.60 -17.24 18.99
C THR A 577 4.71 -18.35 20.03
N THR A 578 3.89 -18.32 21.08
CA THR A 578 3.83 -19.37 22.10
C THR A 578 3.18 -20.65 21.58
N TYR A 579 2.14 -20.57 20.75
CA TYR A 579 1.60 -21.73 20.04
C TYR A 579 2.66 -22.40 19.12
N LYS A 580 3.53 -21.61 18.49
CA LYS A 580 4.67 -22.14 17.72
C LYS A 580 5.67 -22.91 18.58
N ILE A 581 5.79 -22.60 19.87
CA ILE A 581 6.65 -23.37 20.80
C ILE A 581 6.06 -24.76 20.98
N LEU A 582 4.78 -24.85 21.36
CA LEU A 582 4.07 -26.14 21.52
C LEU A 582 4.14 -26.99 20.24
N THR A 583 3.76 -26.43 19.11
CA THR A 583 3.78 -27.16 17.82
C THR A 583 5.19 -27.55 17.37
N SER A 584 6.23 -26.80 17.75
CA SER A 584 7.61 -27.17 17.47
C SER A 584 8.08 -28.34 18.34
N ILE A 585 7.63 -28.43 19.59
CA ILE A 585 7.89 -29.58 20.47
C ILE A 585 7.29 -30.83 19.85
N ILE A 586 5.99 -30.79 19.54
CA ILE A 586 5.26 -31.90 18.90
C ILE A 586 5.95 -32.32 17.59
N ASN A 587 6.28 -31.36 16.73
CA ASN A 587 6.96 -31.64 15.46
C ASN A 587 8.35 -32.26 15.64
N ASN A 588 9.10 -31.89 16.68
CA ASN A 588 10.41 -32.49 16.93
C ASN A 588 10.29 -33.94 17.40
N ARG A 589 9.32 -34.25 18.26
CA ARG A 589 9.05 -35.63 18.70
C ARG A 589 8.55 -36.50 17.57
N LEU A 590 7.57 -36.01 16.79
CA LEU A 590 7.06 -36.71 15.60
C LEU A 590 8.17 -37.00 14.58
N LYS A 591 9.13 -36.09 14.39
CA LYS A 591 10.26 -36.32 13.48
C LYS A 591 11.11 -37.51 13.89
N GLU A 592 11.37 -37.70 15.18
CA GLU A 592 12.16 -38.84 15.66
C GLU A 592 11.40 -40.15 15.44
N VAL A 593 10.09 -40.17 15.69
CA VAL A 593 9.24 -41.34 15.42
C VAL A 593 9.20 -41.67 13.92
N ILE A 594 9.02 -40.65 13.08
CA ILE A 594 8.84 -40.79 11.63
C ILE A 594 10.16 -41.18 10.94
N LYS A 595 11.33 -40.79 11.49
CA LYS A 595 12.65 -40.97 10.86
C LYS A 595 12.91 -42.40 10.38
N ASN A 596 12.43 -43.39 11.12
CA ASN A 596 12.62 -44.82 10.84
C ASN A 596 11.45 -45.47 10.09
N LYS A 597 10.38 -44.71 9.81
CA LYS A 597 9.13 -45.20 9.20
C LYS A 597 8.95 -44.78 7.75
N ILE A 598 9.56 -43.68 7.33
CA ILE A 598 9.57 -43.26 5.91
C ILE A 598 10.76 -43.84 5.16
N GLY A 599 10.49 -44.36 3.95
CA GLY A 599 11.50 -44.91 3.06
C GLY A 599 12.55 -43.90 2.62
N GLU A 600 13.68 -44.41 2.13
CA GLU A 600 14.83 -43.58 1.73
C GLU A 600 14.56 -42.69 0.52
N TYR A 601 13.54 -43.01 -0.28
CA TYR A 601 13.10 -42.22 -1.43
C TYR A 601 12.55 -40.84 -1.04
N GLN A 602 12.09 -40.65 0.21
CA GLN A 602 11.63 -39.35 0.69
C GLN A 602 12.83 -38.49 1.10
N CYS A 603 13.08 -37.40 0.39
CA CYS A 603 14.07 -36.39 0.82
C CYS A 603 13.44 -35.10 1.37
N GLY A 604 12.21 -34.79 0.99
CA GLY A 604 11.53 -33.59 1.48
C GLY A 604 11.31 -33.65 3.00
N PHE A 605 11.61 -32.56 3.70
CA PHE A 605 11.44 -32.38 5.15
C PHE A 605 12.27 -33.32 6.04
N ARG A 606 13.29 -34.01 5.51
CA ARG A 606 14.24 -34.81 6.29
C ARG A 606 15.52 -34.02 6.58
N THR A 607 16.02 -34.16 7.79
CA THR A 607 17.33 -33.60 8.19
C THR A 607 18.42 -34.21 7.31
N GLU A 608 19.40 -33.40 6.90
CA GLU A 608 20.55 -33.82 6.06
C GLU A 608 20.21 -34.36 4.67
N ARG A 609 18.97 -34.18 4.19
CA ARG A 609 18.57 -34.51 2.81
C ARG A 609 18.00 -33.29 2.11
N GLY A 610 18.37 -33.09 0.85
CA GLY A 610 18.00 -31.93 0.05
C GLY A 610 17.63 -32.28 -1.38
N THR A 611 17.20 -31.26 -2.13
CA THR A 611 16.88 -31.39 -3.55
C THR A 611 18.10 -31.73 -4.40
N ASN A 612 19.29 -31.35 -3.94
CA ASN A 612 20.54 -31.67 -4.64
C ASN A 612 20.84 -33.17 -4.63
N ASP A 613 20.52 -33.88 -3.54
CA ASP A 613 20.72 -35.33 -3.46
C ASP A 613 19.82 -36.06 -4.46
N GLN A 614 18.54 -35.67 -4.54
CA GLN A 614 17.61 -36.22 -5.52
C GLN A 614 18.01 -35.87 -6.96
N LEU A 615 18.48 -34.64 -7.20
CA LEU A 615 19.00 -34.25 -8.51
C LEU A 615 20.22 -35.08 -8.90
N PHE A 616 21.11 -35.39 -7.95
CA PHE A 616 22.25 -36.25 -8.18
C PHE A 616 21.81 -37.68 -8.53
N VAL A 617 20.87 -38.25 -7.78
CA VAL A 617 20.31 -39.59 -8.07
C VAL A 617 19.71 -39.65 -9.48
N VAL A 618 18.88 -38.66 -9.86
CA VAL A 618 18.29 -38.60 -11.20
C VAL A 618 19.37 -38.50 -12.28
N ARG A 619 20.42 -37.70 -12.05
CA ARG A 619 21.56 -37.59 -12.98
C ARG A 619 22.31 -38.91 -13.13
N GLN A 620 22.57 -39.62 -12.03
CA GLN A 620 23.24 -40.93 -12.08
C GLN A 620 22.41 -41.96 -12.83
N ILE A 621 21.09 -41.97 -12.65
CA ILE A 621 20.19 -42.85 -13.42
C ILE A 621 20.27 -42.54 -14.92
N ILE A 622 20.23 -41.25 -15.30
CA ILE A 622 20.36 -40.83 -16.70
C ILE A 622 21.71 -41.26 -17.29
N GLU A 623 22.81 -41.02 -16.57
CA GLU A 623 24.17 -41.39 -17.01
C GLU A 623 24.32 -42.90 -17.19
N LYS A 624 23.78 -43.70 -16.26
CA LYS A 624 23.85 -45.17 -16.33
C LYS A 624 22.97 -45.75 -17.43
N CYS A 625 21.75 -45.25 -17.60
CA CYS A 625 20.89 -45.68 -18.72
C CYS A 625 21.54 -45.36 -20.07
N TYR A 626 22.22 -44.21 -20.19
CA TYR A 626 22.97 -43.86 -21.39
C TYR A 626 24.19 -44.77 -21.62
N GLU A 627 24.94 -45.13 -20.57
CA GLU A 627 26.10 -46.03 -20.65
C GLU A 627 25.72 -47.44 -21.14
N TYR A 628 24.57 -47.94 -20.72
CA TYR A 628 24.10 -49.30 -21.02
C TYR A 628 23.07 -49.39 -22.16
N ASP A 629 22.83 -48.28 -22.88
CA ASP A 629 21.85 -48.21 -23.98
C ASP A 629 20.43 -48.67 -23.57
N ILE A 630 19.98 -48.21 -22.41
CA ILE A 630 18.65 -48.50 -21.84
C ILE A 630 17.74 -47.27 -22.03
N ASP A 631 16.60 -47.47 -22.68
CA ASP A 631 15.57 -46.44 -22.81
C ASP A 631 14.99 -46.02 -21.45
N LEU A 632 15.21 -44.75 -21.07
CA LEU A 632 14.76 -44.18 -19.80
C LEU A 632 13.60 -43.20 -20.01
N ASN A 633 12.50 -43.42 -19.29
CA ASN A 633 11.37 -42.49 -19.21
C ASN A 633 11.25 -41.94 -17.79
N ILE A 634 11.23 -40.60 -17.64
CA ILE A 634 11.12 -39.93 -16.34
C ILE A 634 9.83 -39.12 -16.28
N LEU A 635 8.98 -39.41 -15.29
CA LEU A 635 7.73 -38.69 -15.03
C LEU A 635 7.89 -37.76 -13.83
N PHE A 636 7.66 -36.46 -14.03
CA PHE A 636 7.61 -35.47 -12.95
C PHE A 636 6.15 -35.11 -12.63
N ILE A 637 5.76 -35.26 -11.37
CA ILE A 637 4.41 -34.94 -10.88
C ILE A 637 4.50 -33.72 -9.96
N ASP A 638 3.81 -32.63 -10.33
CA ASP A 638 3.69 -31.42 -9.51
C ASP A 638 2.25 -31.27 -9.00
N PHE A 639 2.07 -31.38 -7.68
CA PHE A 639 0.76 -31.29 -7.05
C PHE A 639 0.35 -29.82 -6.84
N LYS A 640 -0.74 -29.41 -7.50
CA LYS A 640 -1.31 -28.06 -7.33
C LYS A 640 -1.84 -27.88 -5.90
N GLN A 641 -1.28 -26.92 -5.17
CA GLN A 641 -1.75 -26.52 -3.83
C GLN A 641 -1.84 -27.70 -2.84
N ALA A 642 -0.81 -28.57 -2.84
CA ALA A 642 -0.80 -29.80 -2.05
C ALA A 642 -1.17 -29.56 -0.57
N PHE A 643 -0.51 -28.64 0.14
CA PHE A 643 -0.78 -28.38 1.55
C PHE A 643 -2.17 -27.76 1.82
N ASP A 644 -2.66 -26.93 0.91
CA ASP A 644 -3.93 -26.23 1.10
C ASP A 644 -5.13 -27.16 0.86
N SER A 645 -4.95 -28.23 0.08
CA SER A 645 -6.03 -29.09 -0.42
C SER A 645 -6.10 -30.48 0.22
N ILE A 646 -5.15 -30.81 1.10
CA ILE A 646 -5.13 -32.09 1.83
C ILE A 646 -6.28 -32.16 2.83
N GLN A 647 -6.98 -33.29 2.84
CA GLN A 647 -8.01 -33.60 3.82
C GLN A 647 -7.38 -34.08 5.13
N ARG A 648 -7.73 -33.43 6.25
CA ARG A 648 -7.16 -33.74 7.58
C ARG A 648 -7.47 -35.17 8.04
N SER A 649 -8.65 -35.70 7.70
CA SER A 649 -9.03 -37.09 8.00
C SER A 649 -8.10 -38.11 7.32
N LYS A 650 -7.78 -37.89 6.04
CA LYS A 650 -6.83 -38.75 5.30
C LYS A 650 -5.41 -38.64 5.86
N VAL A 651 -5.01 -37.49 6.43
CA VAL A 651 -3.74 -37.39 7.17
C VAL A 651 -3.78 -38.26 8.42
N LYS A 652 -4.85 -38.18 9.24
CA LYS A 652 -5.01 -39.06 10.41
C LYS A 652 -4.96 -40.53 10.01
N GLY A 653 -5.61 -40.91 8.91
CA GLY A 653 -5.56 -42.27 8.34
C GLY A 653 -4.12 -42.69 7.99
N ALA A 654 -3.42 -41.88 7.18
CA ALA A 654 -2.03 -42.15 6.80
C ALA A 654 -1.08 -42.23 8.00
N MET A 655 -1.36 -41.49 9.08
CA MET A 655 -0.58 -41.57 10.32
C MET A 655 -0.81 -42.89 11.05
N LYS A 656 -2.05 -43.39 11.09
CA LYS A 656 -2.38 -44.72 11.61
C LYS A 656 -1.73 -45.82 10.77
N ASP A 657 -1.76 -45.72 9.44
CA ASP A 657 -1.14 -46.69 8.53
C ASP A 657 0.39 -46.78 8.71
N LEU A 658 1.01 -45.71 9.21
CA LEU A 658 2.44 -45.64 9.54
C LEU A 658 2.70 -45.96 11.03
N ASP A 659 1.72 -46.44 11.80
CA ASP A 659 1.79 -46.70 13.24
C ASP A 659 2.24 -45.49 14.08
N ILE A 660 2.01 -44.26 13.60
CA ILE A 660 2.42 -43.06 14.34
C ILE A 660 1.47 -42.88 15.53
N PRO A 661 1.98 -42.70 16.77
CA PRO A 661 1.14 -42.49 17.93
C PRO A 661 0.15 -41.34 17.72
N THR A 662 -1.14 -41.61 17.89
CA THR A 662 -2.21 -40.63 17.64
C THR A 662 -2.29 -39.56 18.73
N SER A 663 -1.87 -39.86 19.96
CA SER A 663 -1.93 -38.97 21.12
C SER A 663 -1.12 -37.67 20.97
N GLU A 664 0.10 -37.70 20.42
CA GLU A 664 0.86 -36.48 20.10
C GLU A 664 0.17 -35.57 19.05
N THR A 665 -0.68 -36.15 18.20
CA THR A 665 -1.37 -35.41 17.14
C THR A 665 -2.70 -34.78 17.56
N HIS A 666 -3.45 -35.45 18.44
CA HIS A 666 -4.67 -34.90 19.04
C HIS A 666 -4.37 -33.61 19.81
N LYS A 667 -3.22 -33.55 20.51
CA LYS A 667 -2.73 -32.36 21.24
C LYS A 667 -2.48 -31.11 20.39
N SER A 668 -2.38 -31.26 19.07
CA SER A 668 -2.14 -30.16 18.13
C SER A 668 -3.39 -29.71 17.36
N CYS A 669 -4.45 -30.53 17.35
CA CYS A 669 -5.60 -30.39 16.46
C CYS A 669 -6.89 -30.28 17.27
N ASN A 670 -7.44 -29.06 17.35
CA ASN A 670 -8.84 -28.89 17.71
C ASN A 670 -9.71 -29.40 16.54
N ASP A 671 -10.58 -30.37 16.82
CA ASP A 671 -11.46 -31.03 15.83
C ASP A 671 -12.62 -30.15 15.34
N GLU A 672 -12.71 -28.89 15.79
CA GLU A 672 -13.68 -27.94 15.26
C GLU A 672 -13.26 -27.40 13.88
N HIS A 673 -14.18 -27.45 12.92
CA HIS A 673 -14.04 -26.79 11.62
C HIS A 673 -13.65 -25.32 11.80
N GLY A 674 -12.39 -24.98 11.49
CA GLY A 674 -11.84 -23.65 11.68
C GLY A 674 -12.73 -22.58 11.06
N LYS A 675 -13.40 -21.79 11.91
CA LYS A 675 -14.25 -20.67 11.48
C LYS A 675 -13.37 -19.54 10.98
N ILE A 676 -13.26 -19.39 9.66
CA ILE A 676 -12.59 -18.23 9.06
C ILE A 676 -13.53 -17.03 9.17
N GLN A 677 -13.16 -16.08 10.02
CA GLN A 677 -13.86 -14.80 10.16
C GLN A 677 -13.07 -13.67 9.52
N SER A 678 -13.75 -12.71 8.89
CA SER A 678 -13.12 -11.53 8.34
C SER A 678 -12.82 -10.51 9.45
N LYS A 679 -11.55 -10.29 9.76
CA LYS A 679 -11.07 -9.08 10.46
C LYS A 679 -10.16 -8.32 9.49
N SER A 680 -10.48 -7.06 9.18
CA SER A 680 -9.58 -6.22 8.38
C SER A 680 -8.34 -5.90 9.22
N LYS A 681 -7.18 -6.45 8.86
CA LYS A 681 -5.87 -6.09 9.41
C LYS A 681 -4.88 -5.85 8.26
N ASP A 682 -4.21 -4.70 8.34
CA ASP A 682 -3.10 -4.11 7.55
C ASP A 682 -2.85 -4.49 6.08
#